data_AF-A0A8D1IAJ1-F1
#
_entry.id   AF-A0A8D1IAJ1-F1
#
_cell.length_a   1.000
_cell.length_b   1.000
_cell.length_c   1.000
_cell.angle_alpha   90.00
_cell.angle_beta   90.00
_cell.angle_gamma   90.00
#
_symmetry.space_group_name_H-M   'P 1'
#
loop_
_entity.id
_entity.type
_entity.pdbx_description
1 polymer ?
#
loop_
_entity_poly.entity_id
_entity_poly.type
_entity_poly.pdbx_seq_one_letter_code
_entity_poly.pdbx_strand_id
1 'polypeptide(L)'
;MGQGWAAPGLPCLLLLLLLCCGHPLLVPGQGTTSQVTDIQRTTSQATTSGQATTSSQATTSSQTTTSHSTTSSLKTQSPNLVSDEAEASKFVEEYDRRSQVVLNEYAEANWDYNTNITAEGSKRVLEKSTQMANHTVKYGIWARKFDVANIQNFTLKRMIKKIQDLERAALPFKELEEYNQILLDMETAYSVASVCHANSTCLQLEPDLTNLMATSRSYEELLWAWKGWRDKVGRAILPYFPKYVELTNKAARLNGYEDGGDAWRAAYEMPFLEQELEQLFQELQPLYLNLHAYVRRALHHHYGPEHINLEGPIPAHLLGNMWAQTWSNIYDLVVPFPSASKMDASEAMINQGWTPQRMFKEADNFFTSLGLLPVPPEFWNKSMLEKPTDGREVVCHASAWDFFNGKDFRIKQCTTVNMEDLVVAHHEMGHIQYFMQYKDLPVTFREGANPGFHEAIGDVLALSVSTPKHLRSINLLKSEDDGYEEDINFLMKMALDKVAFVPFSYLVDQWRWRVFDRSITKENYNQEWWSLRLKYQGLCPPVARSQGDFDPGAKFHIPSSVPYIRYFVSFIIQFQFHEALCQAAGHKGPLHKCDIYQSKEAGRRLADAMKLGLSKPWPEAMQLITGQPNVSASAMMTYFKPLLDWLVTENGRHGEKLGWPQYNWTPNSARLEGSFAGTGRVNFLGLNLEEQQARVGQWVLLFLGVTLLVATMGLTQRLFSIRHQILRRTHRGPQFGSEVELRHS
;
A
#
# COMPACT_ATOMS: atom_id res chain seq x y z
N MET A 1 23.20 62.52 27.17
CA MET A 1 22.06 63.38 26.83
C MET A 1 21.39 62.77 25.60
N GLY A 2 20.15 62.28 25.55
CA GLY A 2 19.16 61.82 26.53
C GLY A 2 18.49 60.56 25.94
N GLN A 3 18.33 59.51 26.73
CA GLN A 3 17.06 58.95 27.26
C GLN A 3 16.07 58.35 26.23
N GLY A 4 15.82 57.04 26.37
CA GLY A 4 14.71 56.34 25.71
C GLY A 4 14.63 54.80 25.83
N TRP A 5 14.91 54.23 27.02
CA TRP A 5 14.40 52.98 27.64
C TRP A 5 14.25 51.64 26.85
N ALA A 6 14.90 50.60 27.40
CA ALA A 6 14.59 49.15 27.30
C ALA A 6 13.18 48.84 27.86
N ALA A 7 12.45 47.74 27.63
CA ALA A 7 12.65 46.30 27.33
C ALA A 7 11.25 45.70 26.96
N PRO A 8 10.94 44.38 26.97
CA PRO A 8 11.68 43.14 26.69
C PRO A 8 10.96 42.21 25.65
N GLY A 9 11.55 41.07 25.30
CA GLY A 9 10.87 39.97 24.60
C GLY A 9 10.08 39.05 25.53
N LEU A 10 9.05 38.38 24.99
CA LEU A 10 8.92 36.92 24.90
C LEU A 10 7.62 36.55 24.10
N PRO A 11 7.54 35.32 23.55
CA PRO A 11 6.60 34.82 22.55
C PRO A 11 5.46 33.98 23.19
N CYS A 12 4.72 33.22 22.36
CA CYS A 12 3.86 32.10 22.79
C CYS A 12 2.52 32.49 23.45
N LEU A 13 1.48 32.76 22.64
CA LEU A 13 0.11 32.89 23.16
C LEU A 13 -1.01 32.42 22.22
N LEU A 14 -0.69 31.60 21.21
CA LEU A 14 -1.68 30.97 20.33
C LEU A 14 -1.60 29.43 20.31
N LEU A 15 -0.69 28.82 21.08
CA LEU A 15 -0.54 27.36 21.16
C LEU A 15 -0.94 26.74 22.51
N LEU A 16 -1.53 27.51 23.44
CA LEU A 16 -1.80 27.08 24.82
C LEU A 16 -3.30 27.01 25.19
N LEU A 17 -4.19 26.90 24.19
CA LEU A 17 -5.65 26.74 24.41
C LEU A 17 -6.22 25.40 23.90
N LEU A 18 -5.40 24.46 23.42
CA LEU A 18 -5.83 23.12 22.99
C LEU A 18 -5.28 21.98 23.87
N LEU A 19 -4.58 22.28 24.96
CA LEU A 19 -4.00 21.31 25.89
C LEU A 19 -4.39 21.64 27.34
N CYS A 20 -5.68 21.65 27.65
CA CYS A 20 -6.18 21.67 29.04
C CYS A 20 -7.60 21.08 29.10
N CYS A 21 -7.69 19.75 28.99
CA CYS A 21 -8.81 18.94 29.51
C CYS A 21 -8.32 17.49 29.62
N GLY A 22 -7.51 17.21 30.63
CA GLY A 22 -7.32 15.85 31.13
C GLY A 22 -7.87 15.78 32.54
N HIS A 23 -8.61 14.71 32.86
CA HIS A 23 -8.74 14.01 34.16
C HIS A 23 -9.94 13.02 34.09
N PRO A 24 -10.03 11.97 34.93
CA PRO A 24 -9.16 10.80 35.01
C PRO A 24 -9.96 9.47 35.00
N LEU A 25 -9.24 8.35 35.05
CA LEU A 25 -9.73 6.98 35.25
C LEU A 25 -10.58 6.78 36.52
N LEU A 26 -11.66 6.00 36.42
CA LEU A 26 -12.22 5.18 37.50
C LEU A 26 -13.12 4.07 36.94
N VAL A 27 -12.78 2.82 37.29
CA VAL A 27 -13.56 1.57 37.10
C VAL A 27 -14.62 1.48 38.21
N PRO A 28 -15.83 0.93 37.97
CA PRO A 28 -16.15 -0.39 38.51
C PRO A 28 -17.04 -1.27 37.61
N GLY A 29 -16.98 -2.59 37.83
CA GLY A 29 -17.77 -3.59 37.12
C GLY A 29 -19.04 -4.06 37.86
N GLN A 30 -19.73 -4.95 37.15
CA GLN A 30 -20.81 -5.89 37.53
C GLN A 30 -22.18 -5.34 37.99
N GLY A 31 -23.25 -5.86 37.37
CA GLY A 31 -24.53 -6.09 38.06
C GLY A 31 -25.82 -5.84 37.27
N THR A 32 -26.30 -6.89 36.60
CA THR A 32 -27.72 -7.35 36.60
C THR A 32 -28.87 -6.51 36.01
N THR A 33 -29.48 -7.12 34.98
CA THR A 33 -30.93 -7.39 34.77
C THR A 33 -31.95 -6.27 34.53
N SER A 34 -32.70 -6.51 33.45
CA SER A 34 -34.17 -6.55 33.37
C SER A 34 -34.95 -5.34 32.83
N GLN A 35 -35.75 -5.73 31.83
CA GLN A 35 -37.15 -5.39 31.59
C GLN A 35 -37.49 -4.16 30.73
N VAL A 36 -37.90 -4.54 29.53
CA VAL A 36 -38.86 -3.87 28.65
C VAL A 36 -40.22 -3.79 29.36
N THR A 37 -40.84 -2.61 29.32
CA THR A 37 -42.29 -2.47 29.49
C THR A 37 -42.82 -1.44 28.49
N ASP A 38 -43.67 -1.92 27.60
CA ASP A 38 -44.55 -1.14 26.72
C ASP A 38 -45.54 -0.31 27.53
N ILE A 39 -45.87 0.87 27.00
CA ILE A 39 -47.05 1.64 27.40
C ILE A 39 -47.92 1.88 26.15
N GLN A 40 -49.04 1.16 26.11
CA GLN A 40 -50.26 1.55 25.39
C GLN A 40 -50.77 2.91 25.94
N ARG A 41 -51.38 3.77 25.11
CA ARG A 41 -52.86 3.81 24.95
C ARG A 41 -53.37 5.03 24.15
N THR A 42 -54.37 4.75 23.30
CA THR A 42 -55.63 5.52 23.00
C THR A 42 -55.53 6.91 22.33
N THR A 43 -55.92 7.08 21.05
CA THR A 43 -57.27 7.15 20.39
C THR A 43 -58.05 8.45 20.59
N SER A 44 -58.42 9.09 19.47
CA SER A 44 -59.80 9.56 19.14
C SER A 44 -59.80 10.20 17.73
N GLN A 45 -60.50 9.60 16.76
CA GLN A 45 -61.85 9.93 16.26
C GLN A 45 -61.87 10.91 15.07
N ALA A 46 -62.50 10.49 13.96
CA ALA A 46 -63.58 11.20 13.28
C ALA A 46 -64.02 10.47 11.97
N THR A 47 -65.29 10.02 11.94
CA THR A 47 -66.32 10.09 10.85
C THR A 47 -65.97 9.68 9.40
N THR A 48 -66.79 9.00 8.57
CA THR A 48 -68.26 8.78 8.47
C THR A 48 -68.58 7.79 7.32
N SER A 49 -69.73 7.10 7.40
CA SER A 49 -70.63 6.56 6.33
C SER A 49 -70.11 5.57 5.25
N GLY A 50 -70.80 4.50 4.82
CA GLY A 50 -72.12 3.92 5.12
C GLY A 50 -72.48 2.72 4.19
N GLN A 51 -73.36 1.83 4.68
CA GLN A 51 -74.31 0.87 4.03
C GLN A 51 -73.78 -0.26 3.10
N ALA A 52 -73.93 -1.57 3.37
CA ALA A 52 -75.11 -2.47 3.57
C ALA A 52 -75.71 -3.01 2.25
N THR A 53 -75.61 -4.32 1.93
CA THR A 53 -76.63 -5.40 2.09
C THR A 53 -76.06 -6.65 1.36
N THR A 54 -76.23 -7.92 1.74
CA THR A 54 -77.47 -8.74 1.81
C THR A 54 -77.25 -10.03 2.63
N SER A 55 -78.35 -10.61 3.10
CA SER A 55 -78.48 -11.76 4.02
C SER A 55 -78.96 -13.05 3.34
N SER A 56 -78.52 -14.22 3.81
CA SER A 56 -79.39 -15.41 3.93
C SER A 56 -78.93 -16.40 5.01
N GLN A 57 -79.94 -16.97 5.67
CA GLN A 57 -80.01 -17.71 6.93
C GLN A 57 -79.36 -19.11 6.94
N ALA A 58 -78.87 -19.55 8.12
CA ALA A 58 -79.33 -20.78 8.79
C ALA A 58 -78.85 -20.85 10.25
N THR A 59 -79.72 -21.38 11.09
CA THR A 59 -79.78 -21.38 12.56
C THR A 59 -78.78 -22.35 13.22
N THR A 60 -78.20 -21.98 14.38
CA THR A 60 -77.93 -22.92 15.48
C THR A 60 -77.55 -22.20 16.79
N SER A 61 -78.03 -22.78 17.88
CA SER A 61 -78.02 -22.30 19.25
C SER A 61 -76.72 -22.61 20.01
N SER A 62 -76.30 -21.61 20.79
CA SER A 62 -75.68 -21.65 22.12
C SER A 62 -74.39 -22.46 22.38
N GLN A 63 -73.40 -21.65 22.77
CA GLN A 63 -72.43 -21.84 23.88
C GLN A 63 -71.06 -22.48 23.60
N THR A 64 -70.09 -21.57 23.59
CA THR A 64 -68.80 -21.63 24.30
C THR A 64 -67.77 -22.63 23.77
N THR A 65 -66.94 -22.15 22.83
CA THR A 65 -65.65 -22.76 22.49
C THR A 65 -64.57 -21.69 22.45
N THR A 66 -63.59 -21.84 23.35
CA THR A 66 -62.25 -21.26 23.28
C THR A 66 -61.47 -21.97 22.18
N SER A 67 -61.15 -21.27 21.08
CA SER A 67 -60.27 -21.76 20.03
C SER A 67 -58.90 -21.08 20.13
N HIS A 68 -57.86 -21.91 20.23
CA HIS A 68 -56.46 -21.53 20.10
C HIS A 68 -56.20 -20.90 18.73
N SER A 69 -55.70 -19.65 18.71
CA SER A 69 -55.04 -19.11 17.53
C SER A 69 -53.58 -19.52 17.55
N THR A 70 -53.23 -20.48 16.69
CA THR A 70 -51.85 -20.86 16.42
C THR A 70 -51.20 -19.73 15.63
N THR A 71 -50.53 -18.83 16.32
CA THR A 71 -49.63 -17.86 15.68
C THR A 71 -48.37 -18.62 15.25
N SER A 72 -48.31 -18.97 13.96
CA SER A 72 -47.09 -19.47 13.33
C SER A 72 -46.00 -18.40 13.41
N SER A 73 -45.17 -18.47 14.46
CA SER A 73 -43.89 -17.77 14.48
C SER A 73 -42.99 -18.45 13.45
N LEU A 74 -42.82 -17.82 12.28
CA LEU A 74 -41.68 -18.11 11.41
C LEU A 74 -40.41 -17.71 12.15
N LYS A 75 -39.90 -18.62 13.00
CA LYS A 75 -38.51 -18.61 13.41
C LYS A 75 -37.70 -18.77 12.14
N THR A 76 -36.97 -17.73 11.76
CA THR A 76 -35.88 -17.83 10.80
C THR A 76 -34.92 -18.88 11.37
N GLN A 77 -35.00 -20.12 10.87
CA GLN A 77 -34.01 -21.14 11.20
C GLN A 77 -32.66 -20.57 10.78
N SER A 78 -31.74 -20.44 11.74
CA SER A 78 -30.32 -20.36 11.43
C SER A 78 -30.01 -21.48 10.43
N PRO A 79 -29.28 -21.22 9.33
CA PRO A 79 -28.93 -22.28 8.39
C PRO A 79 -28.29 -23.42 9.19
N ASN A 80 -28.76 -24.66 8.98
CA ASN A 80 -28.12 -25.84 9.54
C ASN A 80 -26.72 -25.96 8.90
N LEU A 81 -25.74 -25.27 9.49
CA LEU A 81 -24.36 -25.30 9.02
C LEU A 81 -23.75 -26.66 9.34
N VAL A 82 -22.93 -27.16 8.41
CA VAL A 82 -22.26 -28.45 8.51
C VAL A 82 -21.01 -28.32 9.37
N SER A 83 -20.87 -29.17 10.38
CA SER A 83 -19.68 -29.26 11.24
C SER A 83 -18.97 -30.62 11.16
N ASP A 84 -19.45 -31.53 10.29
CA ASP A 84 -18.81 -32.83 10.08
C ASP A 84 -17.45 -32.70 9.39
N GLU A 85 -16.39 -33.19 10.04
CA GLU A 85 -15.02 -33.08 9.51
C GLU A 85 -14.76 -33.99 8.32
N ALA A 86 -15.46 -35.12 8.22
CA ALA A 86 -15.32 -36.01 7.06
C ALA A 86 -15.88 -35.36 5.78
N GLU A 87 -17.04 -34.70 5.88
CA GLU A 87 -17.60 -33.89 4.80
C GLU A 87 -16.68 -32.69 4.45
N ALA A 88 -16.14 -32.01 5.46
CA ALA A 88 -15.18 -30.92 5.28
C ALA A 88 -13.89 -31.36 4.56
N SER A 89 -13.32 -32.53 4.93
CA SER A 89 -12.14 -33.10 4.27
C SER A 89 -12.41 -33.43 2.80
N LYS A 90 -13.52 -34.10 2.53
CA LYS A 90 -13.91 -34.43 1.15
C LYS A 90 -14.13 -33.17 0.29
N PHE A 91 -14.71 -32.13 0.88
CA PHE A 91 -14.89 -30.84 0.22
C PHE A 91 -13.55 -30.21 -0.20
N VAL A 92 -12.58 -30.10 0.73
CA VAL A 92 -11.29 -29.47 0.41
C VAL A 92 -10.46 -30.29 -0.58
N GLU A 93 -10.54 -31.62 -0.55
CA GLU A 93 -9.91 -32.50 -1.54
C GLU A 93 -10.50 -32.28 -2.95
N GLU A 94 -11.82 -32.16 -3.05
CA GLU A 94 -12.47 -31.88 -4.32
C GLU A 94 -12.12 -30.47 -4.82
N TYR A 95 -12.15 -29.47 -3.92
CA TYR A 95 -11.76 -28.10 -4.24
C TYR A 95 -10.34 -28.04 -4.78
N ASP A 96 -9.38 -28.66 -4.11
CA ASP A 96 -7.98 -28.63 -4.50
C ASP A 96 -7.77 -29.22 -5.91
N ARG A 97 -8.29 -30.44 -6.15
CA ARG A 97 -8.16 -31.11 -7.44
C ARG A 97 -8.76 -30.31 -8.58
N ARG A 98 -9.90 -29.65 -8.37
CA ARG A 98 -10.57 -28.86 -9.42
C ARG A 98 -9.90 -27.49 -9.60
N SER A 99 -9.47 -26.87 -8.52
CA SER A 99 -8.80 -25.57 -8.56
C SER A 99 -7.47 -25.66 -9.30
N GLN A 100 -6.67 -26.72 -9.12
CA GLN A 100 -5.44 -26.93 -9.89
C GLN A 100 -5.66 -26.86 -11.40
N VAL A 101 -6.75 -27.45 -11.91
CA VAL A 101 -7.08 -27.43 -13.35
C VAL A 101 -7.51 -26.04 -13.81
N VAL A 102 -8.46 -25.43 -13.10
CA VAL A 102 -9.04 -24.13 -13.49
C VAL A 102 -8.00 -23.01 -13.40
N LEU A 103 -7.17 -23.01 -12.34
CA LEU A 103 -6.11 -22.03 -12.14
C LEU A 103 -4.99 -22.19 -13.17
N ASN A 104 -4.61 -23.42 -13.54
CA ASN A 104 -3.64 -23.67 -14.60
C ASN A 104 -4.12 -23.12 -15.95
N GLU A 105 -5.37 -23.38 -16.33
CA GLU A 105 -5.94 -22.86 -17.59
C GLU A 105 -6.01 -21.33 -17.63
N TYR A 106 -6.33 -20.70 -16.49
CA TYR A 106 -6.30 -19.25 -16.36
C TYR A 106 -4.88 -18.70 -16.44
N ALA A 107 -3.92 -19.30 -15.74
CA ALA A 107 -2.52 -18.90 -15.75
C ALA A 107 -1.92 -18.95 -17.16
N GLU A 108 -2.21 -19.99 -17.95
CA GLU A 108 -1.78 -20.07 -19.36
C GLU A 108 -2.38 -18.97 -20.22
N ALA A 109 -3.70 -18.74 -20.13
CA ALA A 109 -4.33 -17.67 -20.91
C ALA A 109 -3.83 -16.27 -20.52
N ASN A 110 -3.54 -16.05 -19.23
CA ASN A 110 -3.00 -14.79 -18.74
C ASN A 110 -1.53 -14.59 -19.15
N TRP A 111 -0.73 -15.66 -19.12
CA TRP A 111 0.64 -15.68 -19.63
C TRP A 111 0.70 -15.37 -21.12
N ASP A 112 -0.14 -16.03 -21.93
CA ASP A 112 -0.24 -15.82 -23.38
C ASP A 112 -0.54 -14.35 -23.70
N TYR A 113 -1.44 -13.72 -22.94
CA TYR A 113 -1.76 -12.30 -23.10
C TYR A 113 -0.58 -11.40 -22.67
N ASN A 114 0.03 -11.65 -21.52
CA ASN A 114 1.11 -10.83 -20.99
C ASN A 114 2.39 -10.88 -21.84
N THR A 115 2.59 -11.96 -22.60
CA THR A 115 3.74 -12.18 -23.49
C THR A 115 3.41 -12.00 -24.99
N ASN A 116 2.15 -11.65 -25.29
CA ASN A 116 1.68 -11.32 -26.64
C ASN A 116 0.31 -10.59 -26.57
N ILE A 117 0.36 -9.27 -26.36
CA ILE A 117 -0.84 -8.44 -26.21
C ILE A 117 -1.56 -8.35 -27.56
N THR A 118 -2.74 -8.97 -27.65
CA THR A 118 -3.61 -8.96 -28.84
C THR A 118 -5.08 -8.93 -28.42
N ALA A 119 -5.96 -8.45 -29.30
CA ALA A 119 -7.40 -8.44 -29.05
C ALA A 119 -7.98 -9.86 -28.82
N GLU A 120 -7.45 -10.87 -29.51
CA GLU A 120 -7.82 -12.28 -29.29
C GLU A 120 -7.33 -12.78 -27.92
N GLY A 121 -6.09 -12.47 -27.55
CA GLY A 121 -5.53 -12.76 -26.23
C GLY A 121 -6.36 -12.14 -25.11
N SER A 122 -6.73 -10.86 -25.24
CA SER A 122 -7.62 -10.14 -24.31
C SER A 122 -8.96 -10.85 -24.13
N LYS A 123 -9.59 -11.28 -25.24
CA LYS A 123 -10.86 -12.02 -25.17
C LYS A 123 -10.69 -13.36 -24.44
N ARG A 124 -9.60 -14.09 -24.72
CA ARG A 124 -9.32 -15.40 -24.12
C ARG A 124 -9.06 -15.30 -22.61
N VAL A 125 -8.30 -14.29 -22.15
CA VAL A 125 -8.06 -14.09 -20.71
C VAL A 125 -9.34 -13.69 -19.98
N LEU A 126 -10.21 -12.88 -20.58
CA LEU A 126 -11.52 -12.54 -20.00
C LEU A 126 -12.43 -13.77 -19.90
N GLU A 127 -12.49 -14.61 -20.94
CA GLU A 127 -13.24 -15.86 -20.92
C GLU A 127 -12.77 -16.79 -19.79
N LYS A 128 -11.45 -16.99 -19.66
CA LYS A 128 -10.86 -17.80 -18.60
C LYS A 128 -11.03 -17.20 -17.21
N SER A 129 -10.99 -15.87 -17.09
CA SER A 129 -11.31 -15.17 -15.83
C SER A 129 -12.74 -15.46 -15.39
N THR A 130 -13.71 -15.47 -16.31
CA THR A 130 -15.11 -15.83 -16.02
C THR A 130 -15.26 -17.29 -15.62
N GLN A 131 -14.55 -18.22 -16.28
CA GLN A 131 -14.55 -19.65 -15.90
C GLN A 131 -14.00 -19.84 -14.49
N MET A 132 -12.89 -19.16 -14.16
CA MET A 132 -12.32 -19.15 -12.81
C MET A 132 -13.29 -18.58 -11.78
N ALA A 133 -13.95 -17.45 -12.07
CA ALA A 133 -14.91 -16.85 -11.16
C ALA A 133 -16.12 -17.76 -10.90
N ASN A 134 -16.63 -18.46 -11.92
CA ASN A 134 -17.71 -19.45 -11.75
C ASN A 134 -17.31 -20.59 -10.81
N HIS A 135 -16.06 -21.08 -10.94
CA HIS A 135 -15.50 -22.06 -10.01
C HIS A 135 -15.42 -21.50 -8.59
N THR A 136 -14.90 -20.29 -8.41
CA THR A 136 -14.82 -19.59 -7.11
C THR A 136 -16.20 -19.43 -6.48
N VAL A 137 -17.21 -18.99 -7.23
CA VAL A 137 -18.59 -18.86 -6.72
C VAL A 137 -19.14 -20.20 -6.27
N LYS A 138 -19.01 -21.23 -7.10
CA LYS A 138 -19.53 -22.58 -6.80
C LYS A 138 -18.95 -23.11 -5.50
N TYR A 139 -17.63 -23.10 -5.36
CA TYR A 139 -16.97 -23.67 -4.18
C TYR A 139 -17.04 -22.74 -2.97
N GLY A 140 -17.03 -21.42 -3.14
CA GLY A 140 -17.19 -20.47 -2.04
C GLY A 140 -18.58 -20.52 -1.41
N ILE A 141 -19.65 -20.64 -2.21
CA ILE A 141 -21.00 -20.85 -1.68
C ILE A 141 -21.11 -22.19 -0.95
N TRP A 142 -20.43 -23.24 -1.42
CA TRP A 142 -20.38 -24.51 -0.71
C TRP A 142 -19.59 -24.37 0.61
N ALA A 143 -18.43 -23.71 0.59
CA ALA A 143 -17.62 -23.44 1.79
C ALA A 143 -18.39 -22.68 2.87
N ARG A 144 -19.25 -21.72 2.48
CA ARG A 144 -20.10 -20.93 3.39
C ARG A 144 -21.19 -21.75 4.10
N LYS A 145 -21.40 -23.01 3.72
CA LYS A 145 -22.30 -23.93 4.44
C LYS A 145 -21.64 -24.61 5.63
N PHE A 146 -20.31 -24.54 5.75
CA PHE A 146 -19.58 -25.12 6.87
C PHE A 146 -19.48 -24.14 8.05
N ASP A 147 -19.71 -24.65 9.25
CA ASP A 147 -19.46 -23.93 10.50
C ASP A 147 -17.99 -24.07 10.91
N VAL A 148 -17.16 -23.17 10.39
CA VAL A 148 -15.71 -23.13 10.69
C VAL A 148 -15.40 -22.92 12.16
N ALA A 149 -16.33 -22.42 12.98
CA ALA A 149 -16.09 -22.26 14.41
C ALA A 149 -16.02 -23.61 15.14
N ASN A 150 -16.78 -24.60 14.66
CA ASN A 150 -16.92 -25.92 15.27
C ASN A 150 -16.01 -27.02 14.67
N ILE A 151 -15.32 -26.73 13.55
CA ILE A 151 -14.26 -27.60 13.00
C ILE A 151 -13.03 -27.57 13.93
N GLN A 152 -12.59 -28.73 14.41
CA GLN A 152 -11.46 -28.89 15.32
C GLN A 152 -10.12 -28.92 14.57
N ASN A 153 -10.08 -29.57 13.41
CA ASN A 153 -8.88 -29.61 12.57
C ASN A 153 -8.52 -28.21 12.06
N PHE A 154 -7.43 -27.65 12.60
CA PHE A 154 -6.95 -26.31 12.28
C PHE A 154 -6.72 -26.10 10.76
N THR A 155 -6.13 -27.09 10.09
CA THR A 155 -5.80 -27.02 8.67
C THR A 155 -7.07 -26.98 7.82
N LEU A 156 -8.05 -27.84 8.09
CA LEU A 156 -9.36 -27.81 7.42
C LEU A 156 -10.08 -26.47 7.67
N LYS A 157 -10.12 -26.02 8.92
CA LYS A 157 -10.73 -24.75 9.33
C LYS A 157 -10.14 -23.58 8.56
N ARG A 158 -8.81 -23.50 8.46
CA ARG A 158 -8.10 -22.42 7.76
C ARG A 158 -8.34 -22.46 6.24
N MET A 159 -8.32 -23.65 5.62
CA MET A 159 -8.64 -23.78 4.19
C MET A 159 -10.07 -23.33 3.90
N ILE A 160 -11.06 -23.84 4.64
CA ILE A 160 -12.47 -23.52 4.41
C ILE A 160 -12.71 -22.02 4.63
N LYS A 161 -12.14 -21.43 5.69
CA LYS A 161 -12.25 -19.98 5.93
C LYS A 161 -11.73 -19.16 4.75
N LYS A 162 -10.61 -19.55 4.13
CA LYS A 162 -10.08 -18.87 2.94
C LYS A 162 -10.98 -19.06 1.71
N ILE A 163 -11.54 -20.27 1.51
CA ILE A 163 -12.44 -20.55 0.37
C ILE A 163 -13.80 -19.85 0.53
N GLN A 164 -14.22 -19.49 1.75
CA GLN A 164 -15.43 -18.70 2.01
C GLN A 164 -15.36 -17.26 1.48
N ASP A 165 -14.16 -16.76 1.20
CA ASP A 165 -13.92 -15.49 0.52
C ASP A 165 -14.00 -15.70 -0.99
N LEU A 166 -15.00 -15.11 -1.63
CA LEU A 166 -15.19 -15.18 -3.08
C LEU A 166 -14.44 -14.06 -3.81
N GLU A 167 -13.79 -13.14 -3.08
CA GLU A 167 -13.14 -11.96 -3.64
C GLU A 167 -14.08 -11.20 -4.61
N ARG A 168 -13.57 -10.80 -5.78
CA ARG A 168 -14.37 -10.17 -6.86
C ARG A 168 -15.50 -11.05 -7.38
N ALA A 169 -15.40 -12.38 -7.27
CA ALA A 169 -16.42 -13.30 -7.77
C ALA A 169 -17.73 -13.22 -6.96
N ALA A 170 -17.73 -12.55 -5.81
CA ALA A 170 -18.95 -12.23 -5.08
C ALA A 170 -19.87 -11.24 -5.83
N LEU A 171 -19.33 -10.46 -6.78
CA LEU A 171 -20.11 -9.50 -7.55
C LEU A 171 -21.17 -10.19 -8.42
N PRO A 172 -22.34 -9.55 -8.64
CA PRO A 172 -23.27 -9.96 -9.69
C PRO A 172 -22.57 -10.07 -11.04
N PHE A 173 -22.98 -11.04 -11.87
CA PHE A 173 -22.30 -11.38 -13.13
C PHE A 173 -21.96 -10.16 -14.02
N LYS A 174 -22.92 -9.25 -14.26
CA LYS A 174 -22.66 -8.05 -15.08
C LYS A 174 -21.62 -7.11 -14.48
N GLU A 175 -21.61 -6.98 -13.16
CA GLU A 175 -20.65 -6.13 -12.44
C GLU A 175 -19.26 -6.78 -12.38
N LEU A 176 -19.20 -8.12 -12.32
CA LEU A 176 -17.95 -8.87 -12.45
C LEU A 176 -17.34 -8.74 -13.84
N GLU A 177 -18.15 -8.83 -14.90
CA GLU A 177 -17.69 -8.57 -16.28
C GLU A 177 -17.15 -7.14 -16.43
N GLU A 178 -17.90 -6.15 -15.93
CA GLU A 178 -17.46 -4.74 -15.91
C GLU A 178 -16.14 -4.58 -15.13
N TYR A 179 -16.02 -5.21 -13.95
CA TYR A 179 -14.80 -5.17 -13.13
C TYR A 179 -13.59 -5.75 -13.87
N ASN A 180 -13.74 -6.93 -14.47
CA ASN A 180 -12.67 -7.59 -15.20
C ASN A 180 -12.23 -6.79 -16.43
N GLN A 181 -13.18 -6.19 -17.14
CA GLN A 181 -12.87 -5.32 -18.28
C GLN A 181 -12.12 -4.06 -17.83
N ILE A 182 -12.56 -3.41 -16.74
CA ILE A 182 -11.90 -2.22 -16.18
C ILE A 182 -10.45 -2.51 -15.80
N LEU A 183 -10.19 -3.64 -15.13
CA LEU A 183 -8.81 -4.03 -14.78
C LEU A 183 -7.95 -4.23 -16.03
N LEU A 184 -8.46 -4.96 -17.03
CA LEU A 184 -7.73 -5.20 -18.27
C LEU A 184 -7.46 -3.90 -19.04
N ASP A 185 -8.43 -2.99 -19.10
CA ASP A 185 -8.31 -1.69 -19.76
C ASP A 185 -7.24 -0.82 -19.07
N MET A 186 -7.25 -0.77 -17.73
CA MET A 186 -6.26 -0.03 -16.96
C MET A 186 -4.84 -0.59 -17.14
N GLU A 187 -4.68 -1.92 -17.10
CA GLU A 187 -3.39 -2.59 -17.29
C GLU A 187 -2.86 -2.42 -18.73
N THR A 188 -3.75 -2.53 -19.72
CA THR A 188 -3.41 -2.28 -21.14
C THR A 188 -2.98 -0.83 -21.33
N ALA A 189 -3.77 0.13 -20.84
CA ALA A 189 -3.49 1.56 -20.97
C ALA A 189 -2.15 1.96 -20.35
N TYR A 190 -1.73 1.30 -19.26
CA TYR A 190 -0.41 1.48 -18.68
C TYR A 190 0.69 0.88 -19.58
N SER A 191 0.51 -0.37 -20.03
CA SER A 191 1.57 -1.16 -20.66
C SER A 191 1.93 -0.71 -22.08
N VAL A 192 0.94 -0.22 -22.85
CA VAL A 192 1.15 0.19 -24.26
C VAL A 192 1.45 1.69 -24.42
N ALA A 193 1.44 2.45 -23.32
CA ALA A 193 1.61 3.90 -23.39
C ALA A 193 3.02 4.30 -23.84
N SER A 194 3.07 5.37 -24.63
CA SER A 194 4.31 6.01 -25.07
C SER A 194 4.23 7.52 -24.93
N VAL A 195 5.36 8.16 -24.62
CA VAL A 195 5.51 9.61 -24.54
C VAL A 195 6.27 10.09 -25.77
N CYS A 196 5.66 11.00 -26.54
CA CYS A 196 6.23 11.44 -27.82
C CYS A 196 6.80 12.85 -27.74
N HIS A 197 7.97 13.05 -28.35
CA HIS A 197 8.51 14.35 -28.66
C HIS A 197 7.71 15.03 -29.78
N ALA A 198 7.86 16.36 -29.91
CA ALA A 198 7.17 17.14 -30.96
C ALA A 198 7.57 16.72 -32.39
N ASN A 199 8.74 16.10 -32.56
CA ASN A 199 9.24 15.56 -33.82
C ASN A 199 8.77 14.10 -34.11
N SER A 200 7.77 13.62 -33.37
CA SER A 200 7.14 12.29 -33.54
C SER A 200 7.94 11.06 -33.09
N THR A 201 9.09 11.21 -32.44
CA THR A 201 9.75 10.08 -31.76
C THR A 201 9.00 9.76 -30.46
N CYS A 202 8.54 8.52 -30.29
CA CYS A 202 7.81 8.07 -29.10
C CYS A 202 8.64 7.08 -28.28
N LEU A 203 8.69 7.31 -26.96
CA LEU A 203 9.44 6.51 -25.99
C LEU A 203 8.47 5.71 -25.13
N GLN A 204 8.71 4.40 -25.00
CA GLN A 204 7.99 3.54 -24.06
C GLN A 204 8.56 3.71 -22.64
N LEU A 205 7.84 3.22 -21.62
CA LEU A 205 8.39 3.24 -20.26
C LEU A 205 9.68 2.41 -20.16
N GLU A 206 9.64 1.17 -20.66
CA GLU A 206 10.75 0.23 -20.62
C GLU A 206 11.20 -0.15 -22.05
N PRO A 207 12.48 0.09 -22.41
CA PRO A 207 13.56 0.63 -21.56
C PRO A 207 13.68 2.17 -21.60
N ASP A 208 13.01 2.86 -22.53
CA ASP A 208 13.42 4.21 -22.96
C ASP A 208 13.31 5.28 -21.86
N LEU A 209 12.11 5.51 -21.30
CA LEU A 209 11.92 6.53 -20.28
C LEU A 209 12.61 6.16 -18.97
N THR A 210 12.67 4.88 -18.64
CA THR A 210 13.40 4.39 -17.45
C THR A 210 14.88 4.71 -17.56
N ASN A 211 15.50 4.44 -18.71
CA ASN A 211 16.89 4.82 -18.99
C ASN A 211 17.10 6.34 -18.94
N LEU A 212 16.19 7.12 -19.52
CA LEU A 212 16.27 8.59 -19.48
C LEU A 212 16.23 9.10 -18.03
N MET A 213 15.28 8.61 -17.21
CA MET A 213 15.17 9.00 -15.81
C MET A 213 16.38 8.57 -14.98
N ALA A 214 17.02 7.45 -15.31
CA ALA A 214 18.19 6.94 -14.61
C ALA A 214 19.48 7.72 -14.97
N THR A 215 19.67 8.07 -16.24
CA THR A 215 20.96 8.55 -16.76
C THR A 215 21.01 10.04 -17.04
N SER A 216 19.90 10.69 -17.39
CA SER A 216 19.91 12.13 -17.67
C SER A 216 20.21 12.92 -16.41
N ARG A 217 20.97 14.00 -16.59
CA ARG A 217 21.31 14.98 -15.55
C ARG A 217 20.80 16.38 -15.91
N SER A 218 19.94 16.47 -16.92
CA SER A 218 19.26 17.69 -17.34
C SER A 218 17.91 17.83 -16.63
N TYR A 219 17.70 18.93 -15.91
CA TYR A 219 16.45 19.19 -15.20
C TYR A 219 15.24 19.14 -16.14
N GLU A 220 15.33 19.80 -17.30
CA GLU A 220 14.21 19.94 -18.24
C GLU A 220 13.90 18.63 -18.99
N GLU A 221 14.90 17.80 -19.31
CA GLU A 221 14.64 16.47 -19.90
C GLU A 221 13.95 15.53 -18.93
N LEU A 222 14.45 15.48 -17.68
CA LEU A 222 13.82 14.70 -16.61
C LEU A 222 12.39 15.18 -16.37
N LEU A 223 12.16 16.50 -16.40
CA LEU A 223 10.83 17.08 -16.25
C LEU A 223 9.90 16.67 -17.40
N TRP A 224 10.39 16.72 -18.64
CA TRP A 224 9.63 16.29 -19.81
C TRP A 224 9.19 14.84 -19.69
N ALA A 225 10.10 13.92 -19.36
CA ALA A 225 9.79 12.51 -19.21
C ALA A 225 8.81 12.26 -18.06
N TRP A 226 9.09 12.84 -16.89
CA TRP A 226 8.28 12.68 -15.68
C TRP A 226 6.85 13.20 -15.87
N LYS A 227 6.70 14.38 -16.48
CA LYS A 227 5.40 15.01 -16.73
C LYS A 227 4.68 14.28 -17.86
N GLY A 228 5.37 13.99 -18.95
CA GLY A 228 4.80 13.32 -20.12
C GLY A 228 4.21 11.95 -19.77
N TRP A 229 4.91 11.16 -18.94
CA TRP A 229 4.40 9.87 -18.47
C TRP A 229 3.09 10.01 -17.68
N ARG A 230 3.02 10.97 -16.75
CA ARG A 230 1.82 11.25 -15.94
C ARG A 230 0.67 11.79 -16.78
N ASP A 231 0.97 12.66 -17.76
CA ASP A 231 -0.03 13.21 -18.67
C ASP A 231 -0.65 12.11 -19.57
N LYS A 232 0.17 11.16 -20.03
CA LYS A 232 -0.28 10.08 -20.92
C LYS A 232 -0.99 8.97 -20.16
N VAL A 233 -0.41 8.47 -19.08
CA VAL A 233 -0.92 7.31 -18.37
C VAL A 233 -1.88 7.71 -17.25
N GLY A 234 -1.44 8.56 -16.33
CA GLY A 234 -2.25 8.96 -15.17
C GLY A 234 -3.63 9.45 -15.59
N ARG A 235 -3.68 10.39 -16.56
CA ARG A 235 -4.95 10.94 -17.08
C ARG A 235 -5.80 9.90 -17.82
N ALA A 236 -5.19 8.90 -18.46
CA ALA A 236 -5.91 7.82 -19.15
C ALA A 236 -6.53 6.81 -18.18
N ILE A 237 -5.93 6.61 -17.00
CA ILE A 237 -6.46 5.70 -15.96
C ILE A 237 -7.62 6.34 -15.17
N LEU A 238 -7.62 7.66 -14.98
CA LEU A 238 -8.59 8.38 -14.15
C LEU A 238 -10.08 8.05 -14.44
N PRO A 239 -10.55 7.91 -15.69
CA PRO A 239 -11.96 7.59 -15.98
C PRO A 239 -12.42 6.24 -15.41
N TYR A 240 -11.52 5.27 -15.31
CA TYR A 240 -11.83 3.91 -14.86
C TYR A 240 -11.80 3.78 -13.33
N PHE A 241 -10.89 4.51 -12.69
CA PHE A 241 -10.52 4.30 -11.29
C PHE A 241 -11.69 4.45 -10.29
N PRO A 242 -12.60 5.44 -10.40
CA PRO A 242 -13.73 5.54 -9.48
C PRO A 242 -14.66 4.32 -9.51
N LYS A 243 -14.91 3.76 -10.70
CA LYS A 243 -15.77 2.58 -10.86
C LYS A 243 -15.06 1.32 -10.36
N TYR A 244 -13.76 1.20 -10.61
CA TYR A 244 -12.93 0.18 -9.99
C TYR A 244 -13.01 0.19 -8.45
N VAL A 245 -12.89 1.38 -7.81
CA VAL A 245 -13.01 1.51 -6.35
C VAL A 245 -14.40 1.12 -5.86
N GLU A 246 -15.47 1.55 -6.55
CA GLU A 246 -16.84 1.20 -6.22
C GLU A 246 -17.06 -0.32 -6.22
N LEU A 247 -16.65 -1.00 -7.29
CA LEU A 247 -16.80 -2.44 -7.47
C LEU A 247 -15.93 -3.24 -6.51
N THR A 248 -14.68 -2.82 -6.28
CA THR A 248 -13.77 -3.44 -5.29
C THR A 248 -14.38 -3.38 -3.89
N ASN A 249 -14.85 -2.21 -3.48
CA ASN A 249 -15.49 -2.04 -2.18
C ASN A 249 -16.80 -2.83 -2.06
N LYS A 250 -17.56 -2.97 -3.15
CA LYS A 250 -18.77 -3.79 -3.16
C LYS A 250 -18.43 -5.27 -3.00
N ALA A 251 -17.43 -5.77 -3.71
CA ALA A 251 -16.93 -7.14 -3.57
C ALA A 251 -16.47 -7.42 -2.13
N ALA A 252 -15.69 -6.51 -1.53
CA ALA A 252 -15.23 -6.64 -0.15
C ALA A 252 -16.38 -6.77 0.85
N ARG A 253 -17.41 -5.90 0.75
CA ARG A 253 -18.60 -5.98 1.62
C ARG A 253 -19.41 -7.26 1.44
N LEU A 254 -19.49 -7.80 0.22
CA LEU A 254 -20.15 -9.09 -0.04
C LEU A 254 -19.39 -10.29 0.54
N ASN A 255 -18.13 -10.10 0.95
CA ASN A 255 -17.30 -11.07 1.65
C ASN A 255 -17.15 -10.76 3.15
N GLY A 256 -17.81 -9.72 3.67
CA GLY A 256 -17.85 -9.42 5.11
C GLY A 256 -16.77 -8.45 5.60
N TYR A 257 -16.03 -7.80 4.71
CA TYR A 257 -15.09 -6.72 5.04
C TYR A 257 -15.76 -5.34 4.96
N GLU A 258 -15.14 -4.32 5.57
CA GLU A 258 -15.65 -2.95 5.50
C GLU A 258 -15.47 -2.32 4.11
N ASP A 259 -14.29 -2.52 3.52
CA ASP A 259 -13.88 -2.00 2.22
C ASP A 259 -12.74 -2.83 1.60
N GLY A 260 -12.27 -2.46 0.41
CA GLY A 260 -11.19 -3.15 -0.28
C GLY A 260 -9.84 -3.11 0.45
N GLY A 261 -9.58 -2.06 1.23
CA GLY A 261 -8.38 -1.95 2.04
C GLY A 261 -8.40 -2.92 3.23
N ASP A 262 -9.56 -3.05 3.89
CA ASP A 262 -9.77 -4.03 4.96
C ASP A 262 -9.54 -5.47 4.47
N ALA A 263 -10.12 -5.82 3.32
CA ALA A 263 -9.89 -7.12 2.68
C ALA A 263 -8.40 -7.40 2.39
N TRP A 264 -7.65 -6.38 1.94
CA TRP A 264 -6.22 -6.53 1.68
C TRP A 264 -5.38 -6.68 2.96
N ARG A 265 -5.69 -5.91 4.01
CA ARG A 265 -4.97 -6.00 5.30
C ARG A 265 -5.22 -7.32 6.00
N ALA A 266 -6.38 -7.96 5.78
CA ALA A 266 -6.72 -9.26 6.36
C ALA A 266 -5.70 -10.38 6.01
N ALA A 267 -5.00 -10.28 4.87
CA ALA A 267 -3.97 -11.23 4.46
C ALA A 267 -2.77 -11.31 5.43
N TYR A 268 -2.59 -10.33 6.31
CA TYR A 268 -1.53 -10.33 7.32
C TYR A 268 -1.95 -10.97 8.64
N GLU A 269 -3.24 -11.20 8.86
CA GLU A 269 -3.77 -11.74 10.12
C GLU A 269 -3.31 -10.94 11.36
N MET A 270 -3.11 -9.62 11.19
CA MET A 270 -2.62 -8.69 12.20
C MET A 270 -3.69 -7.63 12.50
N PRO A 271 -4.37 -7.68 13.65
CA PRO A 271 -5.44 -6.73 13.98
C PRO A 271 -4.99 -5.26 14.04
N PHE A 272 -3.72 -5.01 14.36
CA PHE A 272 -3.15 -3.67 14.54
C PHE A 272 -2.11 -3.31 13.48
N LEU A 273 -2.25 -3.88 12.27
CA LEU A 273 -1.27 -3.75 11.19
C LEU A 273 -0.89 -2.28 10.92
N GLU A 274 -1.86 -1.37 10.82
CA GLU A 274 -1.55 0.04 10.52
C GLU A 274 -0.69 0.71 11.61
N GLN A 275 -0.97 0.44 12.89
CA GLN A 275 -0.18 1.02 13.99
C GLN A 275 1.24 0.43 14.03
N GLU A 276 1.38 -0.88 13.80
CA GLU A 276 2.68 -1.54 13.77
C GLU A 276 3.54 -1.05 12.60
N LEU A 277 2.96 -0.85 11.42
CA LEU A 277 3.67 -0.31 10.25
C LEU A 277 4.09 1.14 10.47
N GLU A 278 3.24 1.98 11.08
CA GLU A 278 3.61 3.35 11.46
C GLU A 278 4.78 3.35 12.44
N GLN A 279 4.77 2.48 13.45
CA GLN A 279 5.86 2.38 14.41
C GLN A 279 7.19 2.01 13.70
N LEU A 280 7.17 1.01 12.82
CA LEU A 280 8.35 0.61 12.05
C LEU A 280 8.87 1.75 11.16
N PHE A 281 7.96 2.52 10.54
CA PHE A 281 8.32 3.71 9.79
C PHE A 281 8.99 4.78 10.67
N GLN A 282 8.48 5.00 11.89
CA GLN A 282 9.06 5.94 12.85
C GLN A 282 10.46 5.51 13.33
N GLU A 283 10.69 4.21 13.52
CA GLU A 283 12.02 3.68 13.88
C GLU A 283 13.07 3.94 12.78
N LEU A 284 12.66 3.95 11.51
CA LEU A 284 13.53 4.18 10.35
C LEU A 284 13.69 5.67 9.98
N GLN A 285 12.88 6.57 10.55
CA GLN A 285 12.94 8.01 10.24
C GLN A 285 14.32 8.65 10.42
N PRO A 286 15.09 8.39 11.51
CA PRO A 286 16.40 9.01 11.68
C PRO A 286 17.35 8.73 10.52
N LEU A 287 17.29 7.51 9.97
CA LEU A 287 18.10 7.10 8.82
C LEU A 287 17.61 7.77 7.53
N TYR A 288 16.30 7.74 7.28
CA TYR A 288 15.73 8.37 6.09
C TYR A 288 15.95 9.89 6.03
N LEU A 289 15.74 10.61 7.15
CA LEU A 289 15.88 12.06 7.19
C LEU A 289 17.33 12.51 6.96
N ASN A 290 18.30 11.74 7.48
CA ASN A 290 19.71 12.00 7.24
C ASN A 290 20.12 11.73 5.79
N LEU A 291 19.63 10.63 5.19
CA LEU A 291 19.82 10.34 3.77
C LEU A 291 19.20 11.42 2.88
N HIS A 292 17.96 11.82 3.17
CA HIS A 292 17.23 12.85 2.43
C HIS A 292 17.98 14.19 2.45
N ALA A 293 18.42 14.65 3.62
CA ALA A 293 19.16 15.91 3.74
C ALA A 293 20.48 15.88 2.95
N TYR A 294 21.24 14.79 3.05
CA TYR A 294 22.49 14.60 2.31
C TYR A 294 22.26 14.63 0.79
N VAL A 295 21.28 13.86 0.30
CA VAL A 295 20.93 13.82 -1.12
C VAL A 295 20.43 15.18 -1.60
N ARG A 296 19.60 15.87 -0.82
CA ARG A 296 19.12 17.23 -1.15
C ARG A 296 20.27 18.21 -1.34
N ARG A 297 21.30 18.15 -0.48
CA ARG A 297 22.51 18.98 -0.62
C ARG A 297 23.27 18.67 -1.91
N ALA A 298 23.44 17.41 -2.25
CA ALA A 298 24.12 17.01 -3.48
C ALA A 298 23.35 17.47 -4.73
N LEU A 299 22.02 17.30 -4.73
CA LEU A 299 21.15 17.82 -5.80
C LEU A 299 21.23 19.34 -5.91
N HIS A 300 21.32 20.07 -4.79
CA HIS A 300 21.53 21.51 -4.80
C HIS A 300 22.86 21.89 -5.46
N HIS A 301 23.95 21.15 -5.24
CA HIS A 301 25.23 21.41 -5.89
C HIS A 301 25.16 21.22 -7.41
N HIS A 302 24.44 20.19 -7.88
CA HIS A 302 24.35 19.88 -9.30
C HIS A 302 23.33 20.74 -10.05
N TYR A 303 22.09 20.84 -9.54
CA TYR A 303 20.99 21.55 -10.20
C TYR A 303 20.90 23.03 -9.82
N GLY A 304 21.55 23.45 -8.74
CA GLY A 304 21.61 24.85 -8.31
C GLY A 304 20.47 25.30 -7.38
N PRO A 305 20.65 26.47 -6.72
CA PRO A 305 19.75 26.99 -5.70
C PRO A 305 18.36 27.38 -6.22
N GLU A 306 18.24 27.70 -7.51
CA GLU A 306 16.95 28.04 -8.14
C GLU A 306 16.00 26.83 -8.23
N HIS A 307 16.56 25.62 -8.19
CA HIS A 307 15.83 24.37 -8.38
C HIS A 307 15.68 23.54 -7.11
N ILE A 308 16.48 23.82 -6.07
CA ILE A 308 16.51 23.05 -4.82
C ILE A 308 16.57 23.99 -3.62
N ASN A 309 15.59 23.89 -2.73
CA ASN A 309 15.62 24.52 -1.42
C ASN A 309 16.21 23.57 -0.37
N LEU A 310 17.30 23.97 0.28
CA LEU A 310 18.00 23.16 1.30
C LEU A 310 17.18 22.89 2.58
N GLU A 311 16.06 23.58 2.77
CA GLU A 311 15.11 23.38 3.87
C GLU A 311 13.72 22.90 3.38
N GLY A 312 13.59 22.65 2.08
CA GLY A 312 12.34 22.27 1.42
C GLY A 312 12.31 20.81 0.96
N PRO A 313 11.18 20.36 0.40
CA PRO A 313 11.08 19.05 -0.24
C PRO A 313 11.91 18.96 -1.53
N ILE A 314 12.30 17.74 -1.93
CA ILE A 314 13.05 17.49 -3.17
C ILE A 314 12.07 17.37 -4.36
N PRO A 315 12.34 17.99 -5.52
CA PRO A 315 11.54 17.79 -6.73
C PRO A 315 11.54 16.32 -7.19
N ALA A 316 10.36 15.72 -7.32
CA ALA A 316 10.16 14.28 -7.49
C ALA A 316 10.67 13.64 -8.79
N HIS A 317 11.32 14.40 -9.68
CA HIS A 317 11.83 13.95 -10.98
C HIS A 317 13.36 13.85 -11.03
N LEU A 318 14.06 14.18 -9.93
CA LEU A 318 15.52 14.28 -9.89
C LEU A 318 16.20 13.10 -9.18
N LEU A 319 15.46 12.01 -8.94
CA LEU A 319 15.90 10.92 -8.07
C LEU A 319 16.16 9.62 -8.85
N GLY A 320 16.54 9.71 -10.12
CA GLY A 320 17.01 8.56 -10.90
C GLY A 320 15.94 7.53 -11.28
N ASN A 321 14.68 7.79 -10.93
CA ASN A 321 13.56 6.86 -11.10
C ASN A 321 12.26 7.64 -11.36
N MET A 322 11.40 7.10 -12.23
CA MET A 322 10.11 7.71 -12.64
C MET A 322 9.20 8.11 -11.47
N TRP A 323 9.27 7.38 -10.35
CA TRP A 323 8.45 7.59 -9.15
C TRP A 323 9.25 8.07 -7.95
N ALA A 324 10.57 8.21 -8.07
CA ALA A 324 11.46 8.46 -6.93
C ALA A 324 11.26 7.45 -5.78
N GLN A 325 10.97 6.19 -6.14
CA GLN A 325 10.81 5.11 -5.16
C GLN A 325 12.17 4.58 -4.68
N THR A 326 13.16 4.59 -5.56
CA THR A 326 14.54 4.17 -5.34
C THR A 326 15.46 5.19 -6.01
N TRP A 327 16.58 5.51 -5.40
CA TRP A 327 17.42 6.67 -5.74
C TRP A 327 18.83 6.26 -6.18
N SER A 328 19.13 4.97 -6.29
CA SER A 328 20.51 4.54 -6.50
C SER A 328 21.07 4.87 -7.90
N ASN A 329 20.21 5.26 -8.84
CA ASN A 329 20.60 5.73 -10.17
C ASN A 329 21.18 7.15 -10.19
N ILE A 330 21.13 7.90 -9.07
CA ILE A 330 21.85 9.17 -8.90
C ILE A 330 23.12 9.03 -8.04
N TYR A 331 23.61 7.80 -7.85
CA TYR A 331 24.78 7.51 -7.02
C TYR A 331 26.04 8.30 -7.44
N ASP A 332 26.21 8.55 -8.74
CA ASP A 332 27.25 9.42 -9.30
C ASP A 332 27.22 10.86 -8.77
N LEU A 333 26.04 11.38 -8.40
CA LEU A 333 25.89 12.72 -7.84
C LEU A 333 26.13 12.76 -6.32
N VAL A 334 25.98 11.63 -5.65
CA VAL A 334 25.93 11.55 -4.18
C VAL A 334 26.98 10.61 -3.60
N VAL A 335 28.02 10.28 -4.38
CA VAL A 335 29.10 9.40 -3.93
C VAL A 335 29.85 10.01 -2.73
N PRO A 336 29.87 9.35 -1.56
CA PRO A 336 30.55 9.85 -0.37
C PRO A 336 32.04 10.12 -0.58
N PHE A 337 32.72 9.15 -1.20
CA PHE A 337 34.16 9.19 -1.46
C PHE A 337 34.42 8.95 -2.96
N PRO A 338 34.49 10.01 -3.79
CA PRO A 338 34.66 9.89 -5.24
C PRO A 338 36.03 9.33 -5.67
N SER A 339 37.03 9.36 -4.79
CA SER A 339 38.38 8.83 -5.01
C SER A 339 38.46 7.30 -4.89
N ALA A 340 37.51 6.68 -4.18
CA ALA A 340 37.45 5.24 -3.99
C ALA A 340 36.99 4.52 -5.25
N SER A 341 37.31 3.23 -5.34
CA SER A 341 36.99 2.41 -6.53
C SER A 341 35.47 2.30 -6.77
N LYS A 342 35.06 2.27 -8.05
CA LYS A 342 33.64 2.14 -8.43
C LYS A 342 33.16 0.70 -8.23
N MET A 343 31.96 0.57 -7.69
CA MET A 343 31.34 -0.72 -7.35
C MET A 343 30.36 -1.26 -8.42
N ASP A 344 29.99 -0.45 -9.40
CA ASP A 344 29.03 -0.86 -10.44
C ASP A 344 29.63 -1.95 -11.36
N ALA A 345 29.02 -3.14 -11.33
CA ALA A 345 29.42 -4.28 -12.15
C ALA A 345 28.96 -4.21 -13.61
N SER A 346 28.12 -3.25 -13.99
CA SER A 346 27.44 -3.23 -15.30
C SER A 346 28.42 -3.21 -16.48
N GLU A 347 29.47 -2.39 -16.41
CA GLU A 347 30.51 -2.35 -17.46
C GLU A 347 31.28 -3.68 -17.53
N ALA A 348 31.58 -4.28 -16.38
CA ALA A 348 32.24 -5.57 -16.30
C ALA A 348 31.37 -6.70 -16.88
N MET A 349 30.06 -6.66 -16.65
CA MET A 349 29.09 -7.61 -17.22
C MET A 349 29.07 -7.53 -18.74
N ILE A 350 28.98 -6.33 -19.31
CA ILE A 350 28.99 -6.10 -20.76
C ILE A 350 30.32 -6.57 -21.36
N ASN A 351 31.45 -6.14 -20.79
CA ASN A 351 32.78 -6.49 -21.29
C ASN A 351 33.09 -8.00 -21.22
N GLN A 352 32.44 -8.72 -20.31
CA GLN A 352 32.56 -10.18 -20.17
C GLN A 352 31.49 -10.97 -20.96
N GLY A 353 30.66 -10.29 -21.77
CA GLY A 353 29.63 -10.92 -22.59
C GLY A 353 28.52 -11.59 -21.77
N TRP A 354 28.10 -10.97 -20.67
CA TRP A 354 26.93 -11.44 -19.91
C TRP A 354 25.65 -11.30 -20.74
N THR A 355 24.71 -12.22 -20.50
CA THR A 355 23.40 -12.26 -21.13
C THR A 355 22.32 -12.40 -20.06
N PRO A 356 21.05 -12.07 -20.35
CA PRO A 356 19.94 -12.34 -19.44
C PRO A 356 19.93 -13.79 -18.94
N GLN A 357 20.10 -14.75 -19.84
CA GLN A 357 20.17 -16.16 -19.46
C GLN A 357 21.31 -16.47 -18.49
N ARG A 358 22.48 -15.84 -18.63
CA ARG A 358 23.58 -16.00 -17.66
C ARG A 358 23.20 -15.42 -16.29
N MET A 359 22.56 -14.26 -16.24
CA MET A 359 22.13 -13.64 -14.98
C MET A 359 21.20 -14.57 -14.18
N PHE A 360 20.21 -15.17 -14.85
CA PHE A 360 19.32 -16.15 -14.20
C PHE A 360 20.04 -17.46 -13.82
N LYS A 361 21.03 -17.91 -14.59
CA LYS A 361 21.85 -19.08 -14.22
C LYS A 361 22.69 -18.81 -12.98
N GLU A 362 23.26 -17.61 -12.84
CA GLU A 362 23.99 -17.25 -11.62
C GLU A 362 23.06 -17.16 -10.40
N ALA A 363 21.82 -16.68 -10.60
CA ALA A 363 20.80 -16.75 -9.55
C ALA A 363 20.49 -18.20 -9.16
N ASP A 364 20.21 -19.09 -10.11
CA ASP A 364 19.97 -20.53 -9.86
C ASP A 364 21.17 -21.20 -9.16
N ASN A 365 22.40 -20.84 -9.56
CA ASN A 365 23.63 -21.28 -8.88
C ASN A 365 23.68 -20.79 -7.43
N PHE A 366 23.26 -19.56 -7.14
CA PHE A 366 23.19 -19.05 -5.77
C PHE A 366 22.22 -19.89 -4.94
N PHE A 367 20.97 -20.08 -5.40
CA PHE A 367 19.97 -20.86 -4.68
C PHE A 367 20.44 -22.30 -4.42
N THR A 368 20.95 -22.98 -5.43
CA THR A 368 21.47 -24.35 -5.30
C THR A 368 22.72 -24.43 -4.42
N SER A 369 23.55 -23.36 -4.37
CA SER A 369 24.67 -23.27 -3.41
C SER A 369 24.19 -23.34 -1.96
N LEU A 370 23.00 -22.84 -1.65
CA LEU A 370 22.39 -22.94 -0.31
C LEU A 370 21.77 -24.33 -0.05
N GLY A 371 21.74 -25.22 -1.04
CA GLY A 371 21.03 -26.50 -0.95
C GLY A 371 19.52 -26.37 -1.19
N LEU A 372 19.10 -25.27 -1.79
CA LEU A 372 17.73 -25.10 -2.28
C LEU A 372 17.55 -25.79 -3.64
N LEU A 373 16.33 -25.77 -4.15
CA LEU A 373 15.95 -26.51 -5.36
C LEU A 373 16.46 -25.79 -6.62
N PRO A 374 17.02 -26.49 -7.61
CA PRO A 374 17.24 -25.90 -8.93
C PRO A 374 15.90 -25.68 -9.64
N VAL A 375 15.82 -24.65 -10.48
CA VAL A 375 14.64 -24.47 -11.34
C VAL A 375 14.53 -25.62 -12.37
N PRO A 376 13.30 -26.06 -12.73
CA PRO A 376 13.11 -27.19 -13.63
C PRO A 376 13.53 -26.87 -15.07
N PRO A 377 13.84 -27.86 -15.92
CA PRO A 377 14.12 -27.63 -17.34
C PRO A 377 13.02 -26.86 -18.10
N GLU A 378 11.76 -27.04 -17.69
CA GLU A 378 10.60 -26.36 -18.27
C GLU A 378 10.65 -24.83 -18.06
N PHE A 379 11.22 -24.37 -16.94
CA PHE A 379 11.41 -22.95 -16.65
C PHE A 379 12.25 -22.27 -17.75
N TRP A 380 13.37 -22.87 -18.12
CA TRP A 380 14.28 -22.33 -19.15
C TRP A 380 13.65 -22.32 -20.54
N ASN A 381 12.80 -23.30 -20.84
CA ASN A 381 12.16 -23.44 -22.14
C ASN A 381 10.99 -22.47 -22.33
N LYS A 382 10.30 -22.09 -21.25
CA LYS A 382 9.03 -21.34 -21.33
C LYS A 382 9.08 -19.90 -20.81
N SER A 383 10.10 -19.53 -20.04
CA SER A 383 10.21 -18.17 -19.50
C SER A 383 10.54 -17.13 -20.59
N MET A 384 10.07 -15.89 -20.39
CA MET A 384 10.44 -14.74 -21.21
C MET A 384 11.47 -13.91 -20.43
N LEU A 385 12.75 -14.22 -20.63
CA LEU A 385 13.86 -13.62 -19.88
C LEU A 385 14.47 -12.39 -20.57
N GLU A 386 13.94 -11.98 -21.71
CA GLU A 386 14.32 -10.77 -22.44
C GLU A 386 13.16 -10.28 -23.30
N LYS A 387 13.17 -9.01 -23.70
CA LYS A 387 12.12 -8.43 -24.54
C LYS A 387 12.16 -9.07 -25.94
N PRO A 388 11.05 -9.64 -26.45
CA PRO A 388 11.02 -10.18 -27.81
C PRO A 388 11.32 -9.11 -28.87
N THR A 389 12.07 -9.48 -29.92
CA THR A 389 12.41 -8.61 -31.05
C THR A 389 11.57 -8.87 -32.30
N ASP A 390 10.51 -9.67 -32.18
CA ASP A 390 9.63 -10.09 -33.28
C ASP A 390 8.41 -9.18 -33.48
N GLY A 391 8.39 -8.03 -32.80
CA GLY A 391 7.35 -7.00 -32.93
C GLY A 391 6.13 -7.21 -32.03
N ARG A 392 6.12 -8.22 -31.16
CA ARG A 392 5.04 -8.40 -30.18
C ARG A 392 5.09 -7.34 -29.08
N GLU A 393 3.90 -6.93 -28.64
CA GLU A 393 3.73 -6.11 -27.45
C GLU A 393 3.62 -7.02 -26.22
N VAL A 394 4.31 -6.65 -25.14
CA VAL A 394 4.39 -7.44 -23.90
C VAL A 394 4.29 -6.54 -22.69
N VAL A 395 3.84 -7.09 -21.57
CA VAL A 395 3.96 -6.43 -20.27
C VAL A 395 5.39 -6.63 -19.77
N CYS A 396 6.24 -5.60 -19.83
CA CYS A 396 7.66 -5.75 -19.49
C CYS A 396 7.96 -5.88 -18.00
N HIS A 397 7.12 -5.32 -17.13
CA HIS A 397 7.32 -5.32 -15.68
C HIS A 397 7.62 -6.74 -15.16
N ALA A 398 8.72 -6.91 -14.44
CA ALA A 398 9.17 -8.21 -13.94
C ALA A 398 8.08 -8.91 -13.12
N SER A 399 7.89 -10.21 -13.36
CA SER A 399 7.03 -11.05 -12.54
C SER A 399 7.33 -12.54 -12.67
N ALA A 400 7.12 -13.26 -11.57
CA ALA A 400 7.20 -14.71 -11.48
C ALA A 400 5.80 -15.36 -11.43
N TRP A 401 5.67 -16.53 -12.06
CA TRP A 401 4.39 -17.20 -12.31
C TRP A 401 4.41 -18.65 -11.86
N ASP A 402 3.44 -19.04 -11.03
CA ASP A 402 3.09 -20.44 -10.71
C ASP A 402 1.89 -20.85 -11.56
N PHE A 403 2.02 -21.96 -12.30
CA PHE A 403 0.96 -22.52 -13.14
C PHE A 403 0.13 -23.58 -12.40
N PHE A 404 0.26 -23.68 -11.08
CA PHE A 404 -0.54 -24.48 -10.16
C PHE A 404 -0.52 -26.01 -10.36
N ASN A 405 0.35 -26.51 -11.24
CA ASN A 405 0.52 -27.94 -11.51
C ASN A 405 1.74 -28.56 -10.82
N GLY A 406 2.51 -27.76 -10.07
CA GLY A 406 3.71 -28.18 -9.33
C GLY A 406 4.93 -28.51 -10.20
N LYS A 407 4.94 -28.11 -11.47
CA LYS A 407 6.00 -28.39 -12.44
C LYS A 407 6.41 -27.17 -13.27
N ASP A 408 5.42 -26.41 -13.72
CA ASP A 408 5.59 -25.28 -14.62
C ASP A 408 5.64 -23.98 -13.81
N PHE A 409 6.81 -23.34 -13.83
CA PHE A 409 7.10 -22.08 -13.19
C PHE A 409 7.85 -21.21 -14.20
N ARG A 410 7.52 -19.92 -14.30
CA ARG A 410 8.11 -19.04 -15.33
C ARG A 410 8.40 -17.64 -14.79
N ILE A 411 9.38 -16.97 -15.37
CA ILE A 411 9.62 -15.53 -15.18
C ILE A 411 9.35 -14.78 -16.48
N LYS A 412 8.73 -13.61 -16.37
CA LYS A 412 8.53 -12.66 -17.46
C LYS A 412 9.19 -11.33 -17.10
N GLN A 413 10.36 -11.06 -17.67
CA GLN A 413 11.14 -9.83 -17.44
C GLN A 413 11.80 -9.36 -18.75
N CYS A 414 11.70 -8.07 -19.05
CA CYS A 414 12.45 -7.44 -20.14
C CYS A 414 13.89 -7.11 -19.70
N THR A 415 14.66 -8.14 -19.37
CA THR A 415 15.97 -8.01 -18.70
C THR A 415 17.00 -7.26 -19.55
N THR A 416 17.67 -6.30 -18.92
CA THR A 416 18.84 -5.58 -19.46
C THR A 416 20.11 -6.04 -18.76
N VAL A 417 21.24 -6.11 -19.46
CA VAL A 417 22.53 -6.55 -18.87
C VAL A 417 23.14 -5.41 -18.05
N ASN A 418 22.78 -5.34 -16.77
CA ASN A 418 23.33 -4.40 -15.79
C ASN A 418 23.18 -4.97 -14.35
N MET A 419 23.77 -4.29 -13.36
CA MET A 419 23.74 -4.72 -11.97
C MET A 419 22.34 -4.64 -11.32
N GLU A 420 21.51 -3.66 -11.72
CA GLU A 420 20.14 -3.51 -11.21
C GLU A 420 19.28 -4.73 -11.57
N ASP A 421 19.29 -5.13 -12.84
CA ASP A 421 18.53 -6.27 -13.34
C ASP A 421 19.12 -7.60 -12.89
N LEU A 422 20.41 -7.66 -12.51
CA LEU A 422 20.98 -8.83 -11.84
C LEU A 422 20.34 -9.03 -10.45
N VAL A 423 20.11 -7.93 -9.71
CA VAL A 423 19.39 -7.95 -8.45
C VAL A 423 17.93 -8.34 -8.66
N VAL A 424 17.26 -7.78 -9.67
CA VAL A 424 15.87 -8.16 -10.01
C VAL A 424 15.77 -9.64 -10.40
N ALA A 425 16.73 -10.18 -11.15
CA ALA A 425 16.75 -11.61 -11.50
C ALA A 425 16.80 -12.50 -10.24
N HIS A 426 17.56 -12.11 -9.21
CA HIS A 426 17.57 -12.82 -7.91
C HIS A 426 16.26 -12.66 -7.14
N HIS A 427 15.65 -11.47 -7.20
CA HIS A 427 14.32 -11.22 -6.62
C HIS A 427 13.27 -12.18 -7.19
N GLU A 428 13.12 -12.21 -8.51
CA GLU A 428 12.13 -13.03 -9.21
C GLU A 428 12.41 -14.54 -9.04
N MET A 429 13.68 -14.95 -9.03
CA MET A 429 14.06 -16.33 -8.74
C MET A 429 13.72 -16.74 -7.30
N GLY A 430 13.67 -15.79 -6.35
CA GLY A 430 13.17 -16.02 -5.00
C GLY A 430 11.69 -16.41 -4.96
N HIS A 431 10.88 -15.82 -5.82
CA HIS A 431 9.48 -16.23 -5.98
C HIS A 431 9.38 -17.66 -6.53
N ILE A 432 10.13 -17.98 -7.60
CA ILE A 432 10.16 -19.35 -8.15
C ILE A 432 10.62 -20.35 -7.09
N GLN A 433 11.60 -19.99 -6.27
CA GLN A 433 12.06 -20.83 -5.17
C GLN A 433 10.94 -21.10 -4.15
N TYR A 434 10.16 -20.08 -3.79
CA TYR A 434 9.01 -20.24 -2.90
C TYR A 434 7.97 -21.17 -3.54
N PHE A 435 7.68 -20.97 -4.84
CA PHE A 435 6.75 -21.80 -5.62
C PHE A 435 7.11 -23.28 -5.54
N MET A 436 8.39 -23.60 -5.77
CA MET A 436 8.87 -24.98 -5.74
C MET A 436 8.85 -25.60 -4.33
N GLN A 437 9.01 -24.81 -3.27
CA GLN A 437 9.07 -25.32 -1.90
C GLN A 437 7.69 -25.71 -1.36
N TYR A 438 6.64 -24.97 -1.71
CA TYR A 438 5.28 -25.24 -1.22
C TYR A 438 4.40 -26.00 -2.23
N LYS A 439 4.96 -26.44 -3.37
CA LYS A 439 4.19 -27.03 -4.49
C LYS A 439 3.36 -28.25 -4.12
N ASP A 440 3.73 -28.94 -3.03
CA ASP A 440 3.05 -30.15 -2.54
C ASP A 440 1.93 -29.83 -1.54
N LEU A 441 1.73 -28.56 -1.16
CA LEU A 441 0.58 -28.11 -0.39
C LEU A 441 -0.69 -28.04 -1.26
N PRO A 442 -1.88 -28.11 -0.65
CA PRO A 442 -3.11 -27.71 -1.31
C PRO A 442 -3.00 -26.30 -1.88
N VAL A 443 -3.58 -26.03 -3.04
CA VAL A 443 -3.46 -24.73 -3.73
C VAL A 443 -3.90 -23.54 -2.87
N THR A 444 -4.85 -23.76 -1.94
CA THR A 444 -5.29 -22.76 -0.96
C THR A 444 -4.16 -22.25 -0.05
N PHE A 445 -3.08 -23.03 0.10
CA PHE A 445 -1.91 -22.67 0.91
C PHE A 445 -0.64 -22.39 0.11
N ARG A 446 -0.70 -22.38 -1.23
CA ARG A 446 0.42 -22.03 -2.11
C ARG A 446 0.56 -20.52 -2.24
N GLU A 447 0.80 -19.87 -1.11
CA GLU A 447 1.12 -18.45 -0.96
C GLU A 447 2.23 -18.30 0.09
N GLY A 448 2.86 -17.13 0.16
CA GLY A 448 3.79 -16.82 1.24
C GLY A 448 3.08 -16.81 2.60
N ALA A 449 3.83 -16.97 3.69
CA ALA A 449 3.25 -16.98 5.04
C ALA A 449 2.41 -15.71 5.33
N ASN A 450 2.84 -14.59 4.78
CA ASN A 450 2.02 -13.44 4.41
C ASN A 450 2.58 -12.84 3.09
N PRO A 451 1.93 -11.85 2.46
CA PRO A 451 2.43 -11.30 1.19
C PRO A 451 3.85 -10.72 1.25
N GLY A 452 4.26 -10.15 2.39
CA GLY A 452 5.60 -9.59 2.55
C GLY A 452 6.71 -10.64 2.57
N PHE A 453 6.43 -11.87 3.04
CA PHE A 453 7.41 -12.97 2.98
C PHE A 453 7.79 -13.32 1.54
N HIS A 454 6.80 -13.34 0.64
CA HIS A 454 7.02 -13.72 -0.75
C HIS A 454 7.99 -12.76 -1.45
N GLU A 455 7.84 -11.46 -1.18
CA GLU A 455 8.69 -10.38 -1.66
C GLU A 455 10.08 -10.34 -0.98
N ALA A 456 10.20 -10.83 0.25
CA ALA A 456 11.44 -10.75 1.01
C ALA A 456 12.46 -11.83 0.64
N ILE A 457 12.03 -13.05 0.28
CA ILE A 457 12.95 -14.17 0.05
C ILE A 457 13.95 -13.86 -1.07
N GLY A 458 13.48 -13.34 -2.21
CA GLY A 458 14.36 -12.97 -3.31
C GLY A 458 15.30 -11.83 -2.93
N ASP A 459 14.79 -10.83 -2.21
CA ASP A 459 15.55 -9.67 -1.76
C ASP A 459 16.67 -10.01 -0.75
N VAL A 460 16.45 -10.99 0.13
CA VAL A 460 17.48 -11.46 1.08
C VAL A 460 18.73 -11.96 0.36
N LEU A 461 18.55 -12.69 -0.74
CA LEU A 461 19.66 -13.20 -1.52
C LEU A 461 20.33 -12.06 -2.29
N ALA A 462 19.54 -11.14 -2.85
CA ALA A 462 20.07 -9.95 -3.51
C ALA A 462 20.97 -9.11 -2.59
N LEU A 463 20.70 -9.06 -1.27
CA LEU A 463 21.58 -8.40 -0.29
C LEU A 463 22.98 -9.03 -0.25
N SER A 464 23.08 -10.36 -0.36
CA SER A 464 24.36 -11.07 -0.39
C SER A 464 25.06 -10.94 -1.74
N VAL A 465 24.29 -11.02 -2.84
CA VAL A 465 24.79 -10.89 -4.22
C VAL A 465 25.39 -9.51 -4.47
N SER A 466 24.80 -8.48 -3.89
CA SER A 466 25.26 -7.09 -4.02
C SER A 466 26.56 -6.81 -3.27
N THR A 467 27.03 -7.73 -2.42
CA THR A 467 28.26 -7.50 -1.66
C THR A 467 29.47 -7.53 -2.58
N PRO A 468 30.49 -6.69 -2.31
CA PRO A 468 31.73 -6.72 -3.10
C PRO A 468 32.42 -8.08 -3.02
N LYS A 469 32.32 -8.77 -1.86
CA LYS A 469 32.80 -10.14 -1.67
C LYS A 469 32.17 -11.11 -2.70
N HIS A 470 30.86 -11.06 -2.86
CA HIS A 470 30.17 -11.93 -3.82
C HIS A 470 30.51 -11.55 -5.26
N LEU A 471 30.44 -10.27 -5.62
CA LEU A 471 30.75 -9.79 -6.97
C LEU A 471 32.18 -10.15 -7.41
N ARG A 472 33.16 -10.19 -6.49
CA ARG A 472 34.50 -10.72 -6.75
C ARG A 472 34.47 -12.22 -7.07
N SER A 473 33.72 -13.02 -6.31
CA SER A 473 33.62 -14.46 -6.52
C SER A 473 33.09 -14.85 -7.90
N ILE A 474 32.25 -14.00 -8.50
CA ILE A 474 31.70 -14.15 -9.86
C ILE A 474 32.44 -13.31 -10.91
N ASN A 475 33.64 -12.81 -10.57
CA ASN A 475 34.55 -12.06 -11.43
C ASN A 475 33.97 -10.74 -11.99
N LEU A 476 33.02 -10.12 -11.28
CA LEU A 476 32.45 -8.82 -11.63
C LEU A 476 33.18 -7.63 -10.98
N LEU A 477 33.91 -7.86 -9.89
CA LEU A 477 34.81 -6.88 -9.27
C LEU A 477 36.23 -7.44 -9.16
N LYS A 478 37.25 -6.58 -9.32
CA LYS A 478 38.67 -6.96 -9.36
C LYS A 478 39.48 -6.59 -8.12
N SER A 479 39.17 -5.51 -7.40
CA SER A 479 39.99 -5.04 -6.26
C SER A 479 39.58 -5.69 -4.94
N GLU A 480 40.58 -5.98 -4.10
CA GLU A 480 40.42 -6.43 -2.71
C GLU A 480 40.26 -5.27 -1.73
N ASP A 481 40.05 -4.05 -2.23
CA ASP A 481 39.94 -2.84 -1.41
C ASP A 481 38.61 -2.85 -0.64
N ASP A 482 38.63 -3.46 0.54
CA ASP A 482 37.54 -3.45 1.52
C ASP A 482 37.76 -2.32 2.55
N GLY A 483 38.15 -1.14 2.07
CA GLY A 483 38.45 0.04 2.86
C GLY A 483 37.21 0.72 3.44
N TYR A 484 37.42 1.63 4.39
CA TYR A 484 36.33 2.40 5.00
C TYR A 484 35.57 3.25 3.97
N GLU A 485 36.26 3.83 2.98
CA GLU A 485 35.65 4.65 1.94
C GLU A 485 34.74 3.81 1.04
N GLU A 486 35.21 2.63 0.61
CA GLU A 486 34.42 1.67 -0.18
C GLU A 486 33.21 1.15 0.58
N ASP A 487 33.35 0.87 1.89
CA ASP A 487 32.24 0.41 2.73
C ASP A 487 31.13 1.46 2.84
N ILE A 488 31.48 2.73 3.06
CA ILE A 488 30.50 3.82 3.12
C ILE A 488 29.87 4.06 1.75
N ASN A 489 30.65 4.00 0.68
CA ASN A 489 30.17 4.08 -0.70
C ASN A 489 29.14 2.97 -1.01
N PHE A 490 29.44 1.72 -0.65
CA PHE A 490 28.52 0.58 -0.77
C PHE A 490 27.24 0.80 0.02
N LEU A 491 27.36 1.15 1.30
CA LEU A 491 26.20 1.37 2.16
C LEU A 491 25.34 2.52 1.64
N MET A 492 25.93 3.60 1.12
CA MET A 492 25.19 4.68 0.46
C MET A 492 24.40 4.15 -0.74
N LYS A 493 25.04 3.41 -1.65
CA LYS A 493 24.37 2.79 -2.81
C LYS A 493 23.19 1.93 -2.37
N MET A 494 23.37 1.11 -1.34
CA MET A 494 22.30 0.27 -0.77
C MET A 494 21.19 1.09 -0.11
N ALA A 495 21.52 2.17 0.60
CA ALA A 495 20.54 3.02 1.29
C ALA A 495 19.66 3.81 0.31
N LEU A 496 20.25 4.26 -0.81
CA LEU A 496 19.51 4.93 -1.88
C LEU A 496 18.39 4.05 -2.46
N ASP A 497 18.50 2.72 -2.39
CA ASP A 497 17.39 1.83 -2.74
C ASP A 497 16.57 1.44 -1.52
N LYS A 498 17.19 0.83 -0.51
CA LYS A 498 16.48 0.16 0.59
C LYS A 498 15.87 1.14 1.58
N VAL A 499 16.55 2.23 1.92
CA VAL A 499 16.04 3.23 2.87
C VAL A 499 15.07 4.19 2.18
N ALA A 500 15.40 4.66 0.98
CA ALA A 500 14.56 5.60 0.23
C ALA A 500 13.18 5.03 -0.13
N PHE A 501 13.10 3.72 -0.31
CA PHE A 501 11.87 3.02 -0.68
C PHE A 501 10.88 2.84 0.47
N VAL A 502 11.33 2.84 1.73
CA VAL A 502 10.47 2.67 2.92
C VAL A 502 9.31 3.69 2.94
N PRO A 503 9.55 5.02 2.90
CA PRO A 503 8.44 5.97 2.90
C PRO A 503 7.56 5.89 1.65
N PHE A 504 8.13 5.53 0.50
CA PHE A 504 7.33 5.32 -0.73
C PHE A 504 6.39 4.13 -0.61
N SER A 505 6.90 2.99 -0.16
CA SER A 505 6.10 1.77 -0.03
C SER A 505 5.01 1.90 1.02
N TYR A 506 5.27 2.66 2.08
CA TYR A 506 4.27 2.97 3.09
C TYR A 506 3.14 3.86 2.54
N LEU A 507 3.49 4.96 1.86
CA LEU A 507 2.49 5.96 1.47
C LEU A 507 1.50 5.46 0.39
N VAL A 508 1.90 4.52 -0.46
CA VAL A 508 1.07 4.04 -1.58
C VAL A 508 -0.20 3.39 -1.06
N ASP A 509 -0.08 2.50 -0.07
CA ASP A 509 -1.24 1.84 0.51
C ASP A 509 -1.93 2.68 1.57
N GLN A 510 -1.23 3.56 2.28
CA GLN A 510 -1.89 4.60 3.08
C GLN A 510 -2.84 5.46 2.22
N TRP A 511 -2.45 5.79 0.98
CA TRP A 511 -3.33 6.48 0.04
C TRP A 511 -4.47 5.57 -0.42
N ARG A 512 -4.20 4.32 -0.84
CA ARG A 512 -5.25 3.41 -1.34
C ARG A 512 -6.26 3.00 -0.27
N TRP A 513 -5.83 2.74 0.96
CA TRP A 513 -6.71 2.43 2.08
C TRP A 513 -7.68 3.59 2.33
N ARG A 514 -7.17 4.83 2.35
CA ARG A 514 -8.00 6.04 2.48
C ARG A 514 -8.89 6.30 1.26
N VAL A 515 -8.55 5.77 0.09
CA VAL A 515 -9.45 5.77 -1.08
C VAL A 515 -10.57 4.74 -0.93
N PHE A 516 -10.23 3.54 -0.47
CA PHE A 516 -11.20 2.46 -0.26
C PHE A 516 -12.18 2.79 0.87
N ASP A 517 -11.72 3.33 1.99
CA ASP A 517 -12.56 3.77 3.11
C ASP A 517 -13.35 5.08 2.84
N ARG A 518 -13.06 5.73 1.69
CA ARG A 518 -13.67 6.97 1.18
C ARG A 518 -13.26 8.27 1.89
N SER A 519 -12.23 8.24 2.73
CA SER A 519 -11.59 9.46 3.26
C SER A 519 -10.95 10.32 2.17
N ILE A 520 -10.58 9.70 1.05
CA ILE A 520 -10.13 10.32 -0.20
C ILE A 520 -11.14 9.96 -1.29
N THR A 521 -11.68 10.97 -1.96
CA THR A 521 -12.66 10.86 -3.03
C THR A 521 -12.03 11.25 -4.38
N LYS A 522 -12.77 11.05 -5.47
CA LYS A 522 -12.28 11.38 -6.83
C LYS A 522 -11.92 12.86 -6.99
N GLU A 523 -12.53 13.73 -6.19
CA GLU A 523 -12.27 15.17 -6.20
C GLU A 523 -10.89 15.52 -5.64
N ASN A 524 -10.33 14.67 -4.75
CA ASN A 524 -9.07 14.93 -4.08
C ASN A 524 -8.01 13.83 -4.18
N TYR A 525 -8.21 12.81 -5.02
CA TYR A 525 -7.23 11.76 -5.30
C TYR A 525 -5.80 12.28 -5.46
N ASN A 526 -5.60 13.23 -6.36
CA ASN A 526 -4.26 13.70 -6.68
C ASN A 526 -3.69 14.65 -5.62
N GLN A 527 -4.53 15.44 -4.96
CA GLN A 527 -4.09 16.36 -3.91
C GLN A 527 -3.60 15.58 -2.70
N GLU A 528 -4.38 14.59 -2.25
CA GLU A 528 -4.03 13.75 -1.11
C GLU A 528 -2.82 12.85 -1.39
N TRP A 529 -2.65 12.40 -2.65
CA TRP A 529 -1.43 11.73 -3.07
C TRP A 529 -0.20 12.62 -2.83
N TRP A 530 -0.24 13.89 -3.25
CA TRP A 530 0.87 14.82 -3.04
C TRP A 530 1.05 15.24 -1.58
N SER A 531 -0.03 15.33 -0.80
CA SER A 531 0.05 15.52 0.65
C SER A 531 0.83 14.39 1.32
N LEU A 532 0.60 13.14 0.93
CA LEU A 532 1.31 11.97 1.48
C LEU A 532 2.75 11.87 0.96
N ARG A 533 3.00 12.19 -0.32
CA ARG A 533 4.36 12.30 -0.89
C ARG A 533 5.19 13.33 -0.14
N LEU A 534 4.61 14.49 0.20
CA LEU A 534 5.26 15.49 1.02
C LEU A 534 5.45 15.02 2.46
N LYS A 535 4.40 14.47 3.09
CA LYS A 535 4.44 14.03 4.50
C LYS A 535 5.47 12.93 4.77
N TYR A 536 5.54 11.91 3.93
CA TYR A 536 6.36 10.73 4.20
C TYR A 536 7.72 10.78 3.51
N GLN A 537 7.79 11.27 2.27
CA GLN A 537 9.05 11.31 1.53
C GLN A 537 9.72 12.69 1.54
N GLY A 538 9.00 13.78 1.83
CA GLY A 538 9.56 15.12 1.65
C GLY A 538 9.84 15.43 0.19
N LEU A 539 8.92 15.04 -0.69
CA LEU A 539 8.98 15.30 -2.13
C LEU A 539 7.86 16.23 -2.57
N CYS A 540 8.16 17.09 -3.55
CA CYS A 540 7.18 17.98 -4.18
C CYS A 540 7.06 17.69 -5.68
N PRO A 541 5.90 17.96 -6.30
CA PRO A 541 5.79 17.89 -7.74
C PRO A 541 6.62 19.02 -8.37
N PRO A 542 7.38 18.77 -9.45
CA PRO A 542 8.18 19.81 -10.09
C PRO A 542 7.35 20.84 -10.86
N VAL A 543 6.09 20.48 -11.16
CA VAL A 543 5.09 21.35 -11.78
C VAL A 543 3.78 21.23 -11.01
N ALA A 544 3.04 22.33 -10.89
CA ALA A 544 1.71 22.33 -10.29
C ALA A 544 0.80 21.32 -10.99
N ARG A 545 -0.01 20.61 -10.20
CA ARG A 545 -0.96 19.62 -10.71
C ARG A 545 -2.34 20.26 -10.90
N SER A 546 -3.06 19.77 -11.88
CA SER A 546 -4.40 20.18 -12.29
C SER A 546 -5.45 19.17 -11.86
N GLN A 547 -6.74 19.55 -11.91
CA GLN A 547 -7.85 18.68 -11.49
C GLN A 547 -7.91 17.35 -12.28
N GLY A 548 -7.51 17.37 -13.56
CA GLY A 548 -7.54 16.16 -14.39
C GLY A 548 -6.30 15.27 -14.27
N ASP A 549 -5.35 15.60 -13.39
CA ASP A 549 -4.18 14.77 -13.14
C ASP A 549 -4.51 13.63 -12.17
N PHE A 550 -3.96 12.45 -12.46
CA PHE A 550 -4.06 11.27 -11.60
C PHE A 550 -2.72 10.54 -11.57
N ASP A 551 -1.77 11.15 -10.87
CA ASP A 551 -0.40 10.67 -10.74
C ASP A 551 -0.27 9.26 -10.14
N PRO A 552 -1.14 8.81 -9.20
CA PRO A 552 -1.13 7.42 -8.75
C PRO A 552 -1.30 6.43 -9.91
N GLY A 553 -2.17 6.74 -10.89
CA GLY A 553 -2.40 5.87 -12.05
C GLY A 553 -1.17 5.67 -12.94
N ALA A 554 -0.16 6.53 -12.82
CA ALA A 554 1.11 6.41 -13.55
C ALA A 554 2.11 5.43 -12.88
N LYS A 555 1.72 4.72 -11.81
CA LYS A 555 2.51 3.66 -11.16
C LYS A 555 1.83 2.31 -11.33
N PHE A 556 2.49 1.33 -11.98
CA PHE A 556 1.97 0.00 -12.37
C PHE A 556 0.98 -0.65 -11.37
N HIS A 557 1.34 -0.72 -10.09
CA HIS A 557 0.56 -1.39 -9.05
C HIS A 557 -0.83 -0.78 -8.82
N ILE A 558 -1.06 0.48 -9.20
CA ILE A 558 -2.36 1.16 -9.09
C ILE A 558 -3.35 0.64 -10.15
N PRO A 559 -3.10 0.76 -11.48
CA PRO A 559 -3.97 0.21 -12.52
C PRO A 559 -4.03 -1.32 -12.51
N SER A 560 -2.95 -2.02 -12.15
CA SER A 560 -2.95 -3.50 -12.07
C SER A 560 -3.52 -4.05 -10.74
N SER A 561 -4.04 -3.19 -9.86
CA SER A 561 -4.68 -3.59 -8.58
C SER A 561 -3.82 -4.52 -7.69
N VAL A 562 -2.50 -4.29 -7.64
CA VAL A 562 -1.58 -5.08 -6.82
C VAL A 562 -1.30 -4.38 -5.48
N PRO A 563 -1.65 -4.97 -4.31
CA PRO A 563 -1.36 -4.41 -2.98
C PRO A 563 0.13 -4.08 -2.80
N TYR A 564 0.47 -2.97 -2.13
CA TYR A 564 1.84 -2.43 -2.09
C TYR A 564 2.51 -2.60 -0.73
N ILE A 565 1.73 -2.74 0.35
CA ILE A 565 2.29 -2.85 1.69
C ILE A 565 3.15 -4.10 1.87
N ARG A 566 3.00 -5.10 0.98
CA ARG A 566 3.91 -6.25 0.85
C ARG A 566 5.37 -5.84 0.71
N TYR A 567 5.64 -4.76 -0.03
CA TYR A 567 7.00 -4.29 -0.26
C TYR A 567 7.56 -3.55 0.97
N PHE A 568 6.73 -2.81 1.71
CA PHE A 568 7.14 -2.20 2.97
C PHE A 568 7.55 -3.28 3.99
N VAL A 569 6.69 -4.29 4.17
CA VAL A 569 6.97 -5.42 5.07
C VAL A 569 8.22 -6.16 4.61
N SER A 570 8.35 -6.43 3.31
CA SER A 570 9.52 -7.08 2.72
C SER A 570 10.82 -6.33 3.03
N PHE A 571 10.84 -5.01 2.87
CA PHE A 571 12.03 -4.18 3.07
C PHE A 571 12.48 -4.13 4.53
N ILE A 572 11.63 -4.54 5.47
CA ILE A 572 11.99 -4.67 6.88
C ILE A 572 12.44 -6.10 7.17
N ILE A 573 11.60 -7.09 6.85
CA ILE A 573 11.87 -8.47 7.23
C ILE A 573 13.03 -9.08 6.46
N GLN A 574 13.37 -8.59 5.26
CA GLN A 574 14.55 -9.04 4.52
C GLN A 574 15.84 -8.82 5.31
N PHE A 575 15.95 -7.74 6.09
CA PHE A 575 17.12 -7.52 6.94
C PHE A 575 17.10 -8.42 8.17
N GLN A 576 15.93 -8.70 8.76
CA GLN A 576 15.80 -9.67 9.85
C GLN A 576 16.20 -11.08 9.40
N PHE A 577 15.74 -11.49 8.21
CA PHE A 577 16.13 -12.75 7.60
C PHE A 577 17.63 -12.76 7.32
N HIS A 578 18.16 -11.72 6.68
CA HIS A 578 19.59 -11.63 6.37
C HIS A 578 20.44 -11.74 7.65
N GLU A 579 20.12 -10.99 8.71
CA GLU A 579 20.82 -11.09 10.00
C GLU A 579 20.82 -12.51 10.56
N ALA A 580 19.65 -13.16 10.62
CA ALA A 580 19.54 -14.51 11.15
C ALA A 580 20.28 -15.56 10.30
N LEU A 581 20.24 -15.42 8.98
CA LEU A 581 20.92 -16.32 8.04
C LEU A 581 22.43 -16.12 8.06
N CYS A 582 22.90 -14.89 8.23
CA CYS A 582 24.32 -14.58 8.43
C CYS A 582 24.86 -15.20 9.71
N GLN A 583 24.10 -15.10 10.81
CA GLN A 583 24.43 -15.78 12.06
C GLN A 583 24.48 -17.31 11.86
N ALA A 584 23.52 -17.88 11.13
CA ALA A 584 23.47 -19.29 10.81
C ALA A 584 24.63 -19.75 9.90
N ALA A 585 25.10 -18.88 9.00
CA ALA A 585 26.29 -19.09 8.17
C ALA A 585 27.61 -18.92 8.95
N GLY A 586 27.56 -18.54 10.23
CA GLY A 586 28.74 -18.31 11.06
C GLY A 586 29.49 -17.01 10.75
N HIS A 587 28.86 -16.06 10.06
CA HIS A 587 29.45 -14.77 9.71
C HIS A 587 29.93 -14.01 10.96
N LYS A 588 31.03 -13.28 10.82
CA LYS A 588 31.63 -12.43 11.85
C LYS A 588 31.90 -11.04 11.26
N GLY A 589 31.77 -10.01 12.09
CA GLY A 589 31.97 -8.62 11.67
C GLY A 589 30.67 -7.93 11.25
N PRO A 590 30.75 -6.79 10.55
CA PRO A 590 29.59 -5.99 10.17
C PRO A 590 28.60 -6.78 9.32
N LEU A 591 27.30 -6.57 9.58
CA LEU A 591 26.23 -7.30 8.90
C LEU A 591 26.24 -7.06 7.38
N HIS A 592 26.51 -5.84 6.93
CA HIS A 592 26.53 -5.49 5.50
C HIS A 592 27.64 -6.18 4.69
N LYS A 593 28.64 -6.79 5.34
CA LYS A 593 29.68 -7.59 4.68
C LYS A 593 29.34 -9.07 4.58
N CYS A 594 28.18 -9.49 5.10
CA CYS A 594 27.77 -10.87 5.07
C CYS A 594 27.41 -11.32 3.65
N ASP A 595 27.94 -12.47 3.26
CA ASP A 595 27.52 -13.22 2.08
C ASP A 595 27.18 -14.65 2.52
N ILE A 596 25.92 -15.05 2.31
CA ILE A 596 25.42 -16.38 2.69
C ILE A 596 25.68 -17.45 1.64
N TYR A 597 26.31 -17.12 0.49
CA TYR A 597 26.64 -18.07 -0.57
C TYR A 597 27.29 -19.35 -0.02
N GLN A 598 26.86 -20.51 -0.50
CA GLN A 598 27.25 -21.86 -0.04
C GLN A 598 26.83 -22.26 1.39
N SER A 599 26.13 -21.42 2.15
CA SER A 599 25.66 -21.79 3.49
C SER A 599 24.43 -22.71 3.43
N LYS A 600 24.66 -24.02 3.60
CA LYS A 600 23.58 -25.03 3.66
C LYS A 600 22.65 -24.84 4.86
N GLU A 601 23.18 -24.32 5.96
CA GLU A 601 22.37 -24.06 7.16
C GLU A 601 21.44 -22.86 6.96
N ALA A 602 21.88 -21.81 6.27
CA ALA A 602 21.02 -20.70 5.86
C ALA A 602 19.92 -21.21 4.89
N GLY A 603 20.29 -22.00 3.89
CA GLY A 603 19.33 -22.60 2.96
C GLY A 603 18.29 -23.49 3.66
N ARG A 604 18.69 -24.28 4.66
CA ARG A 604 17.76 -25.10 5.45
C ARG A 604 16.70 -24.26 6.16
N ARG A 605 17.08 -23.17 6.83
CA ARG A 605 16.12 -22.27 7.50
C ARG A 605 15.13 -21.64 6.52
N LEU A 606 15.61 -21.18 5.36
CA LEU A 606 14.76 -20.66 4.30
C LEU A 606 13.78 -21.72 3.80
N ALA A 607 14.27 -22.93 3.48
CA ALA A 607 13.44 -24.02 2.98
C ALA A 607 12.37 -24.45 3.99
N ASP A 608 12.74 -24.60 5.27
CA ASP A 608 11.83 -25.02 6.34
C ASP A 608 10.66 -24.03 6.50
N ALA A 609 10.94 -22.72 6.40
CA ALA A 609 9.90 -21.69 6.44
C ALA A 609 9.06 -21.63 5.14
N MET A 610 9.69 -21.70 3.96
CA MET A 610 8.98 -21.64 2.68
C MET A 610 8.02 -22.82 2.49
N LYS A 611 8.39 -24.03 2.96
CA LYS A 611 7.54 -25.22 2.90
C LYS A 611 6.23 -25.09 3.66
N LEU A 612 6.12 -24.16 4.62
CA LEU A 612 4.87 -23.91 5.32
C LEU A 612 3.82 -23.26 4.41
N GLY A 613 4.24 -22.52 3.38
CA GLY A 613 3.34 -21.65 2.62
C GLY A 613 2.45 -20.82 3.54
N LEU A 614 1.15 -20.78 3.26
CA LEU A 614 0.13 -20.14 4.10
C LEU A 614 -0.51 -21.10 5.12
N SER A 615 0.01 -22.32 5.31
CA SER A 615 -0.62 -23.34 6.17
C SER A 615 -0.61 -23.00 7.66
N LYS A 616 0.28 -22.08 8.08
CA LYS A 616 0.47 -21.61 9.46
C LYS A 616 0.37 -20.09 9.53
N PRO A 617 0.05 -19.52 10.70
CA PRO A 617 0.24 -18.10 10.96
C PRO A 617 1.68 -17.67 10.67
N TRP A 618 1.86 -16.52 10.03
CA TRP A 618 3.19 -16.03 9.64
C TRP A 618 4.22 -15.90 10.77
N PRO A 619 3.86 -15.64 12.06
CA PRO A 619 4.84 -15.62 13.13
C PRO A 619 5.57 -16.95 13.32
N GLU A 620 4.94 -18.09 12.96
CA GLU A 620 5.61 -19.39 12.99
C GLU A 620 6.72 -19.47 11.92
N ALA A 621 6.47 -18.96 10.72
CA ALA A 621 7.49 -18.88 9.66
C ALA A 621 8.61 -17.89 10.03
N MET A 622 8.28 -16.75 10.65
CA MET A 622 9.25 -15.78 11.19
C MET A 622 10.17 -16.44 12.22
N GLN A 623 9.59 -17.23 13.14
CA GLN A 623 10.30 -17.96 14.19
C GLN A 623 11.28 -18.99 13.61
N LEU A 624 10.91 -19.71 12.55
CA LEU A 624 11.80 -20.70 11.91
C LEU A 624 13.07 -20.07 11.30
N ILE A 625 12.94 -18.86 10.74
CA ILE A 625 14.08 -18.16 10.14
C ILE A 625 14.90 -17.46 11.22
N THR A 626 14.24 -16.64 12.03
CA THR A 626 14.87 -15.63 12.89
C THR A 626 15.02 -16.04 14.34
N GLY A 627 14.33 -17.08 14.79
CA GLY A 627 14.30 -17.48 16.20
C GLY A 627 13.39 -16.62 17.07
N GLN A 628 12.58 -15.73 16.49
CA GLN A 628 11.59 -14.90 17.18
C GLN A 628 10.36 -14.64 16.28
N PRO A 629 9.18 -14.25 16.81
CA PRO A 629 7.94 -14.20 16.02
C PRO A 629 7.58 -12.82 15.42
N ASN A 630 8.25 -11.73 15.79
CA ASN A 630 7.84 -10.36 15.51
C ASN A 630 8.56 -9.75 14.28
N VAL A 631 7.92 -8.75 13.67
CA VAL A 631 8.59 -7.85 12.71
C VAL A 631 9.35 -6.77 13.49
N SER A 632 10.56 -6.42 13.03
CA SER A 632 11.44 -5.44 13.70
C SER A 632 12.36 -4.73 12.70
N ALA A 633 12.48 -3.41 12.82
CA ALA A 633 13.42 -2.61 12.03
C ALA A 633 14.88 -2.69 12.55
N SER A 634 15.12 -3.36 13.68
CA SER A 634 16.43 -3.41 14.33
C SER A 634 17.55 -3.93 13.42
N ALA A 635 17.32 -5.02 12.68
CA ALA A 635 18.30 -5.59 11.77
C ALA A 635 18.67 -4.63 10.63
N MET A 636 17.70 -3.88 10.09
CA MET A 636 17.94 -2.85 9.08
C MET A 636 18.77 -1.69 9.64
N MET A 637 18.45 -1.24 10.86
CA MET A 637 19.23 -0.21 11.55
C MET A 637 20.66 -0.68 11.86
N THR A 638 20.85 -1.94 12.25
CA THR A 638 22.17 -2.55 12.43
C THR A 638 22.97 -2.60 11.13
N TYR A 639 22.34 -3.00 10.02
CA TYR A 639 22.97 -3.04 8.70
C TYR A 639 23.51 -1.66 8.29
N PHE A 640 22.71 -0.61 8.45
CA PHE A 640 23.04 0.76 8.02
C PHE A 640 23.71 1.62 9.10
N LYS A 641 24.00 1.07 10.28
CA LYS A 641 24.60 1.84 11.39
C LYS A 641 25.86 2.62 10.99
N PRO A 642 26.84 2.06 10.26
CA PRO A 642 28.04 2.80 9.87
C PRO A 642 27.72 3.99 8.96
N LEU A 643 26.74 3.84 8.06
CA LEU A 643 26.30 4.92 7.17
C LEU A 643 25.56 6.00 7.95
N LEU A 644 24.69 5.63 8.89
CA LEU A 644 23.99 6.59 9.74
C LEU A 644 24.98 7.50 10.48
N ASP A 645 26.02 6.91 11.07
CA ASP A 645 27.06 7.65 11.79
C ASP A 645 27.81 8.62 10.89
N TRP A 646 28.14 8.17 9.67
CA TRP A 646 28.77 9.00 8.65
C TRP A 646 27.85 10.15 8.21
N LEU A 647 26.58 9.86 7.89
CA LEU A 647 25.59 10.85 7.46
C LEU A 647 25.34 11.92 8.53
N VAL A 648 25.21 11.53 9.81
CA VAL A 648 25.04 12.47 10.92
C VAL A 648 26.24 13.41 11.02
N THR A 649 27.44 12.87 10.87
CA THR A 649 28.68 13.66 10.89
C THR A 649 28.74 14.64 9.72
N GLU A 650 28.46 14.16 8.50
CA GLU A 650 28.52 14.96 7.29
C GLU A 650 27.43 16.04 7.24
N ASN A 651 26.19 15.69 7.57
CA ASN A 651 25.09 16.65 7.69
C ASN A 651 25.36 17.69 8.78
N GLY A 652 25.96 17.27 9.91
CA GLY A 652 26.40 18.17 10.98
C GLY A 652 27.47 19.16 10.51
N ARG A 653 28.44 18.69 9.72
CA ARG A 653 29.51 19.52 9.14
C ARG A 653 28.98 20.62 8.22
N HIS A 654 27.93 20.33 7.44
CA HIS A 654 27.29 21.30 6.53
C HIS A 654 26.11 22.06 7.14
N GLY A 655 25.78 21.80 8.41
CA GLY A 655 24.70 22.48 9.13
C GLY A 655 23.30 22.20 8.57
N GLU A 656 23.07 21.00 8.03
CA GLU A 656 21.78 20.65 7.43
C GLU A 656 20.61 20.73 8.40
N LYS A 657 19.46 21.16 7.89
CA LYS A 657 18.18 21.05 8.61
C LYS A 657 17.49 19.77 8.18
N LEU A 658 17.47 18.77 9.06
CA LEU A 658 16.77 17.52 8.80
C LEU A 658 15.27 17.76 8.60
N GLY A 659 14.67 16.97 7.70
CA GLY A 659 13.31 17.18 7.24
C GLY A 659 13.18 18.38 6.31
N TRP A 660 11.96 18.84 6.13
CA TRP A 660 11.60 19.92 5.20
C TRP A 660 10.69 20.93 5.91
N PRO A 661 11.22 21.70 6.89
CA PRO A 661 10.42 22.66 7.65
C PRO A 661 9.76 23.72 6.74
N GLN A 662 10.36 24.01 5.58
CA GLN A 662 9.75 24.83 4.53
C GLN A 662 8.88 23.95 3.60
N TYR A 663 7.94 23.21 4.18
CA TYR A 663 7.16 22.17 3.49
C TYR A 663 6.26 22.69 2.35
N ASN A 664 5.92 23.98 2.36
CA ASN A 664 5.12 24.62 1.31
C ASN A 664 5.93 25.00 0.06
N TRP A 665 7.26 24.86 0.10
CA TRP A 665 8.11 25.22 -1.03
C TRP A 665 7.88 24.28 -2.22
N THR A 666 7.84 24.85 -3.42
CA THR A 666 7.85 24.14 -4.70
C THR A 666 8.71 24.90 -5.73
N PRO A 667 9.23 24.24 -6.78
CA PRO A 667 9.95 24.95 -7.85
C PRO A 667 9.12 26.06 -8.50
N ASN A 668 7.79 25.91 -8.55
CA ASN A 668 6.89 26.94 -9.07
C ASN A 668 6.78 28.18 -8.16
N SER A 669 6.73 28.00 -6.83
CA SER A 669 6.72 29.14 -5.90
C SER A 669 8.04 29.89 -5.91
N ALA A 670 9.16 29.19 -6.08
CA ALA A 670 10.49 29.80 -6.22
C ALA A 670 10.60 30.70 -7.47
N ARG A 671 10.11 30.24 -8.63
CA ARG A 671 10.06 31.06 -9.87
C ARG A 671 9.21 32.31 -9.70
N LEU A 672 8.10 32.21 -8.97
CA LEU A 672 7.26 33.37 -8.67
C LEU A 672 8.01 34.35 -7.75
N GLU A 673 8.58 33.90 -6.63
CA GLU A 673 9.34 34.76 -5.70
C GLU A 673 10.58 35.41 -6.36
N GLY A 674 11.33 34.66 -7.16
CA GLY A 674 12.49 35.16 -7.91
C GLY A 674 12.13 36.23 -8.95
N SER A 675 10.93 36.17 -9.53
CA SER A 675 10.43 37.21 -10.45
C SER A 675 10.06 38.53 -9.75
N PHE A 676 9.97 38.54 -8.41
CA PHE A 676 9.62 39.72 -7.62
C PHE A 676 10.78 40.32 -6.82
N ALA A 677 11.95 39.66 -6.79
CA ALA A 677 13.16 40.17 -6.14
C ALA A 677 13.60 41.50 -6.78
N GLY A 678 13.21 42.61 -6.14
CA GLY A 678 13.50 43.98 -6.59
C GLY A 678 12.28 44.89 -6.83
N THR A 679 11.04 44.38 -6.74
CA THR A 679 9.83 45.16 -7.11
C THR A 679 9.00 45.70 -5.93
N GLY A 680 9.29 45.28 -4.69
CA GLY A 680 8.54 45.72 -3.49
C GLY A 680 7.07 45.23 -3.42
N ARG A 681 6.69 44.28 -4.28
CA ARG A 681 5.35 43.70 -4.33
C ARG A 681 5.34 42.30 -3.75
N VAL A 682 4.24 41.91 -3.12
CA VAL A 682 4.05 40.63 -2.44
C VAL A 682 2.84 39.89 -3.00
N ASN A 683 2.91 38.57 -3.02
CA ASN A 683 1.76 37.73 -3.37
C ASN A 683 0.85 37.56 -2.15
N PHE A 684 -0.40 38.01 -2.25
CA PHE A 684 -1.43 37.84 -1.24
C PHE A 684 -2.67 37.20 -1.87
N LEU A 685 -2.99 35.96 -1.50
CA LEU A 685 -4.11 35.17 -2.05
C LEU A 685 -4.11 35.03 -3.59
N GLY A 686 -2.94 34.89 -4.21
CA GLY A 686 -2.82 34.78 -5.67
C GLY A 686 -2.92 36.11 -6.40
N LEU A 687 -3.03 37.24 -5.68
CA LEU A 687 -3.02 38.59 -6.23
C LEU A 687 -1.66 39.27 -5.97
N ASN A 688 -1.21 40.04 -6.96
CA ASN A 688 0.03 40.81 -6.90
C ASN A 688 -0.25 42.22 -6.33
N LEU A 689 0.07 42.43 -5.05
CA LEU A 689 -0.24 43.64 -4.31
C LEU A 689 1.03 44.33 -3.79
N GLU A 690 0.95 45.64 -3.59
CA GLU A 690 1.96 46.35 -2.78
C GLU A 690 1.89 45.88 -1.33
N GLU A 691 3.01 45.92 -0.61
CA GLU A 691 3.10 45.42 0.76
C GLU A 691 2.05 46.05 1.71
N GLN A 692 1.72 47.33 1.51
CA GLN A 692 0.65 48.00 2.25
C GLN A 692 -0.74 47.47 1.90
N GLN A 693 -1.00 47.18 0.62
CA GLN A 693 -2.28 46.63 0.17
C GLN A 693 -2.49 45.20 0.70
N ALA A 694 -1.43 44.39 0.75
CA ALA A 694 -1.47 43.06 1.34
C ALA A 694 -1.72 43.11 2.87
N ARG A 695 -1.11 44.05 3.60
CA ARG A 695 -1.41 44.28 5.02
C ARG A 695 -2.86 44.68 5.25
N VAL A 696 -3.40 45.58 4.42
CA VAL A 696 -4.83 45.93 4.48
C VAL A 696 -5.69 44.71 4.22
N GLY A 697 -5.34 43.89 3.23
CA GLY A 697 -6.01 42.61 2.96
C GLY A 697 -6.00 41.65 4.15
N GLN A 698 -4.87 41.53 4.85
CA GLN A 698 -4.77 40.72 6.08
C GLN A 698 -5.70 41.24 7.19
N TRP A 699 -5.75 42.55 7.42
CA TRP A 699 -6.65 43.16 8.41
C TRP A 699 -8.12 42.98 8.05
N VAL A 700 -8.46 43.06 6.76
CA VAL A 700 -9.84 42.81 6.27
C VAL A 700 -10.23 41.35 6.49
N LEU A 701 -9.37 40.38 6.18
CA LEU A 701 -9.64 38.97 6.43
C LEU A 701 -9.74 38.64 7.92
N LEU A 702 -8.88 39.24 8.75
CA LEU A 702 -8.96 39.10 10.21
C LEU A 702 -10.28 39.64 10.73
N PHE A 703 -10.70 40.82 10.27
CA PHE A 703 -11.98 41.41 10.66
C PHE A 703 -13.16 40.55 10.22
N LEU A 704 -13.15 40.03 8.98
CA LEU A 704 -14.17 39.11 8.48
C LEU A 704 -14.21 37.82 9.29
N GLY A 705 -13.06 37.24 9.62
CA GLY A 705 -12.94 36.04 10.44
C GLY A 705 -13.50 36.23 11.85
N VAL A 706 -13.14 37.34 12.52
CA VAL A 706 -13.69 37.69 13.84
C VAL A 706 -15.20 37.95 13.76
N THR A 707 -15.67 38.63 12.72
CA THR A 707 -17.11 38.90 12.52
C THR A 707 -17.89 37.60 12.32
N LEU A 708 -17.35 36.66 11.54
CA LEU A 708 -17.94 35.34 11.32
C LEU A 708 -17.95 34.52 12.61
N LEU A 709 -16.88 34.58 13.42
CA LEU A 709 -16.81 33.94 14.73
C LEU A 709 -17.87 34.48 15.69
N VAL A 710 -18.02 35.80 15.78
CA VAL A 710 -19.04 36.42 16.63
C VAL A 710 -20.45 36.08 16.14
N ALA A 711 -20.69 36.10 14.83
CA ALA A 711 -21.97 35.73 14.25
C ALA A 711 -22.33 34.27 14.52
N THR A 712 -21.37 33.35 14.37
CA THR A 712 -21.55 31.93 14.67
C THR A 712 -21.81 31.70 16.15
N MET A 713 -21.03 32.30 17.07
CA MET A 713 -21.29 32.24 18.51
C MET A 713 -22.70 32.77 18.87
N GLY A 714 -23.11 33.89 18.28
CA GLY A 714 -24.46 34.44 18.47
C GLY A 714 -25.56 33.50 17.97
N LEU A 715 -25.36 32.85 16.82
CA LEU A 715 -26.27 31.84 16.27
C LEU A 715 -26.34 30.60 17.16
N THR A 716 -25.20 30.11 17.65
CA THR A 716 -25.13 28.97 18.55
C THR A 716 -25.83 29.26 19.88
N GLN A 717 -25.63 30.46 20.45
CA GLN A 717 -26.30 30.87 21.67
C GLN A 717 -27.81 31.06 21.49
N ARG A 718 -28.25 31.57 20.32
CA ARG A 718 -29.67 31.67 19.98
C ARG A 718 -30.30 30.28 19.80
N LEU A 719 -29.62 29.37 19.10
CA LEU A 719 -30.05 27.97 18.95
C LEU A 719 -30.11 27.25 20.29
N PHE A 720 -29.14 27.49 21.17
CA PHE A 720 -29.12 26.95 22.53
C PHE A 720 -30.28 27.49 23.37
N SER A 721 -30.56 28.80 23.33
CA SER A 721 -31.72 29.41 24.01
C SER A 721 -33.06 28.88 23.48
N ILE A 722 -33.21 28.71 22.16
CA ILE A 722 -34.42 28.13 21.55
C ILE A 722 -34.60 26.69 22.01
N ARG A 723 -33.52 25.88 21.98
CA ARG A 723 -33.54 24.49 22.45
C ARG A 723 -33.86 24.40 23.94
N HIS A 724 -33.34 25.32 24.75
CA HIS A 724 -33.63 25.39 26.19
C HIS A 724 -35.06 25.87 26.49
N GLN A 725 -35.63 26.77 25.69
CA GLN A 725 -37.04 27.17 25.80
C GLN A 725 -38.00 26.05 25.39
N ILE A 726 -37.66 25.27 24.36
CA ILE A 726 -38.44 24.10 23.93
C ILE A 726 -38.42 23.01 25.02
N LEU A 727 -37.28 22.77 25.66
CA LEU A 727 -37.14 21.82 26.77
C LEU A 727 -37.87 22.24 28.06
N ARG A 728 -38.11 23.54 28.28
CA ARG A 728 -38.89 24.03 29.44
C ARG A 728 -40.41 24.07 29.21
N ARG A 729 -40.90 23.90 27.98
CA ARG A 729 -42.33 24.00 27.66
C ARG A 729 -43.08 22.66 27.70
N THR A 730 -42.42 21.54 27.94
CA THR A 730 -43.02 20.19 27.95
C THR A 730 -43.25 19.58 29.35
N HIS A 731 -43.36 20.39 30.41
CA HIS A 731 -43.88 19.91 31.70
C HIS A 731 -44.87 20.90 32.32
N ARG A 732 -46.14 20.82 31.88
CA ARG A 732 -47.33 21.11 32.69
C ARG A 732 -48.56 20.48 32.03
N GLY A 733 -48.81 19.21 32.34
CA GLY A 733 -50.13 18.60 32.28
C GLY A 733 -50.86 18.80 33.63
N PRO A 734 -52.20 18.78 33.67
CA PRO A 734 -53.01 19.43 34.70
C PRO A 734 -53.17 18.57 35.97
N GLN A 735 -53.15 19.20 37.14
CA GLN A 735 -53.65 18.62 38.39
C GLN A 735 -55.03 19.21 38.71
N PHE A 736 -55.95 18.31 39.04
CA PHE A 736 -57.29 18.52 39.55
C PHE A 736 -57.33 19.52 40.71
N GLY A 737 -58.36 20.36 40.72
CA GLY A 737 -58.71 21.17 41.87
C GLY A 737 -59.47 20.36 42.93
N SER A 738 -59.15 20.61 44.19
CA SER A 738 -60.18 20.79 45.22
C SER A 738 -59.64 21.69 46.33
N GLU A 739 -60.26 22.85 46.50
CA GLU A 739 -60.31 23.57 47.76
C GLU A 739 -61.67 23.31 48.40
N VAL A 740 -61.79 23.64 49.70
CA VAL A 740 -62.94 23.52 50.63
C VAL A 740 -62.89 22.22 51.45
N GLU A 741 -62.93 22.17 52.78
CA GLU A 741 -62.71 23.11 53.90
C GLU A 741 -62.92 22.29 55.19
N LEU A 742 -62.35 22.77 56.30
CA LEU A 742 -62.84 22.64 57.69
C LEU A 742 -62.95 21.26 58.40
N ARG A 743 -62.11 21.15 59.44
CA ARG A 743 -62.42 20.82 60.84
C ARG A 743 -63.52 19.80 61.21
N HIS A 744 -63.11 18.96 62.17
CA HIS A 744 -63.90 18.29 63.23
C HIS A 744 -64.87 17.17 62.81
N SER A 745 -64.46 15.92 62.99
CA SER A 745 -64.69 15.09 64.19
C SER A 745 -64.24 13.66 63.94
#